data_AF-A0AB35NER9-F1
#
_entry.id   AF-A0AB35NER9-F1
#
_cell.length_a   1.000
_cell.length_b   1.000
_cell.length_c   1.000
_cell.angle_alpha   90.00
_cell.angle_beta   90.00
_cell.angle_gamma   90.00
#
_symmetry.space_group_name_H-M   'P 1'
#
loop_
_entity.id
_entity.type
_entity.pdbx_description
1 polymer ?
#
loop_
_entity_poly.entity_id
_entity_poly.type
_entity_poly.pdbx_seq_one_letter_code
_entity_poly.pdbx_strand_id
1 'polypeptide(L)'
;MFELLAVILVLSVIVGTFCGFIALVRLSGLEAQMRVLQQRIQQLQAESKHLHTRSEGAAVNANASKVDASLPSSAAPANPLTDNVIAAQMVEPNTATTTVSPAAFVAISKQHAEPTEPVKPKAEASQWLSWLERQFIDRGMVWLGGVALAFGGIFLVRHSLDAGWFSPELRVFSGISLGLLLLVVSEWLHQKKQLSQVLENYIPAALASAGFVTLYAVLLMAQHFYQLISPTLAFALLALVALCASWFSLRQGPILAVIGIVGGYAVPILVSPGGNNWLALLLYIALITTSSLLVERRVQRFWLWLITVVAHCGWLLLAITQAGANNITVLWAALLLSFIGMVALPRLGWPLRWQKAVLPMRQWWPLLREHYLGVVLLAFAVLLQLQFSSYSHLWSCVLLVSVLYAAALSENRSELWLWAAALLALVWLLLGPALNADNFSWTDGILFNWQSWVLLLTIPAAFVSVLLPARQHWAAFLAVAPILFLAVSYQLVPNTLQPLIQLGWMLYGALLVILQSILAKQSASKALAFIHAAGANLALSWCFSLYLSAAAFTVAMALQLVFITQLSVKQRFPIPSWLIKGMVAFVLLRLTSAPLLGSYEGISILGLHWSLIVYPLVLASFGLATWLWRHSSLRGWLEGACLQLTALFVTVQTQLGLHPGALDFSVIDFYSLALHSANWSILAWVYQWRSYRAASMQTLYRFAAGCLVVLVLFTQLTLNVNYNPLLSAQDVGQWPLLNWLFILWAVPALCAAGLANMPLPQRYRPTGYYVAAAGLLLYLLSSVRQFWQGSQITLGLATSNAEHYSYSLVLLLTAAGLIVLSQWRVWGMLRKVGFLLLSAVVIKVFVFDLNELQGLFRAASFMGLGLSLVLLSAMFQRLQQKMLDRQAHATE
;
A
#
# COMPACT_ATOMS: atom_id res chain seq x y z
N MET A 1 -20.06 10.10 8.39
CA MET A 1 -19.32 9.00 9.05
C MET A 1 -18.96 7.88 8.07
N PHE A 2 -19.91 7.30 7.34
CA PHE A 2 -19.65 6.30 6.28
C PHE A 2 -18.71 6.81 5.18
N GLU A 3 -18.80 8.08 4.78
CA GLU A 3 -17.87 8.65 3.78
C GLU A 3 -16.44 8.81 4.30
N LEU A 4 -16.26 9.18 5.58
CA LEU A 4 -14.94 9.28 6.20
C LEU A 4 -14.29 7.90 6.32
N LEU A 5 -15.08 6.88 6.68
CA LEU A 5 -14.65 5.48 6.73
C LEU A 5 -14.36 4.92 5.34
N ALA A 6 -15.14 5.28 4.31
CA ALA A 6 -14.88 4.92 2.92
C ALA A 6 -13.59 5.59 2.42
N VAL A 7 -13.34 6.85 2.77
CA VAL A 7 -12.11 7.58 2.43
C VAL A 7 -10.91 6.98 3.16
N ILE A 8 -11.04 6.60 4.44
CA ILE A 8 -9.99 5.91 5.21
C ILE A 8 -9.76 4.49 4.70
N LEU A 9 -10.80 3.77 4.27
CA LEU A 9 -10.69 2.45 3.64
C LEU A 9 -10.01 2.56 2.28
N VAL A 10 -10.37 3.54 1.44
CA VAL A 10 -9.75 3.82 0.15
C VAL A 10 -8.30 4.27 0.34
N LEU A 11 -8.00 5.14 1.30
CA LEU A 11 -6.64 5.55 1.63
C LEU A 11 -5.81 4.41 2.20
N SER A 12 -6.37 3.54 3.05
CA SER A 12 -5.67 2.38 3.59
C SER A 12 -5.45 1.30 2.55
N VAL A 13 -6.36 1.13 1.58
CA VAL A 13 -6.16 0.30 0.40
C VAL A 13 -5.08 0.92 -0.49
N ILE A 14 -5.10 2.22 -0.78
CA ILE A 14 -4.08 2.90 -1.60
C ILE A 14 -2.70 2.84 -0.94
N VAL A 15 -2.61 3.16 0.35
CA VAL A 15 -1.37 3.08 1.15
C VAL A 15 -0.93 1.63 1.30
N GLY A 16 -1.85 0.69 1.50
CA GLY A 16 -1.57 -0.76 1.52
C GLY A 16 -1.06 -1.28 0.18
N THR A 17 -1.59 -0.76 -0.93
CA THR A 17 -1.15 -1.08 -2.29
C THR A 17 0.21 -0.47 -2.59
N PHE A 18 0.47 0.77 -2.15
CA PHE A 18 1.79 1.41 -2.26
C PHE A 18 2.83 0.72 -1.38
N CYS A 19 2.50 0.38 -0.14
CA CYS A 19 3.36 -0.38 0.76
C CYS A 19 3.60 -1.81 0.23
N GLY A 20 2.57 -2.44 -0.34
CA GLY A 20 2.65 -3.73 -1.01
C GLY A 20 3.57 -3.68 -2.23
N PHE A 21 3.46 -2.64 -3.05
CA PHE A 21 4.32 -2.40 -4.21
C PHE A 21 5.77 -2.13 -3.79
N ILE A 22 6.00 -1.28 -2.78
CA ILE A 22 7.34 -1.02 -2.22
C ILE A 22 7.92 -2.30 -1.60
N ALA A 23 7.11 -3.12 -0.93
CA ALA A 23 7.53 -4.39 -0.38
C ALA A 23 7.88 -5.38 -1.50
N LEU A 24 7.12 -5.43 -2.60
CA LEU A 24 7.39 -6.24 -3.80
C LEU A 24 8.68 -5.81 -4.51
N VAL A 25 8.92 -4.50 -4.61
CA VAL A 25 10.16 -3.93 -5.18
C VAL A 25 11.36 -4.20 -4.28
N ARG A 26 11.19 -4.16 -2.96
CA ARG A 26 12.26 -4.54 -2.01
C ARG A 26 12.50 -6.05 -1.96
N LEU A 27 11.46 -6.87 -2.11
CA LEU A 27 11.57 -8.33 -2.20
C LEU A 27 12.28 -8.75 -3.47
N SER A 28 11.93 -8.17 -4.62
CA SER A 28 12.65 -8.41 -5.88
C SER A 28 14.10 -7.92 -5.82
N GLY A 29 14.37 -6.79 -5.15
CA GLY A 29 15.73 -6.32 -4.90
C GLY A 29 16.54 -7.26 -4.00
N LEU A 30 15.93 -7.81 -2.94
CA LEU A 30 16.56 -8.79 -2.05
C LEU A 30 16.75 -10.15 -2.71
N GLU A 31 15.82 -10.59 -3.56
CA GLU A 31 15.95 -11.80 -4.37
C GLU A 31 17.07 -11.65 -5.41
N ALA A 32 17.19 -10.48 -6.05
CA ALA A 32 18.29 -10.18 -6.95
C ALA A 32 19.64 -10.21 -6.22
N GLN A 33 19.73 -9.60 -5.04
CA GLN A 33 20.93 -9.65 -4.20
C GLN A 33 21.26 -11.08 -3.75
N MET A 34 20.26 -11.89 -3.37
CA MET A 34 20.46 -13.31 -3.04
C MET A 34 20.95 -14.12 -4.24
N ARG A 35 20.41 -13.91 -5.44
CA ARG A 35 20.87 -14.59 -6.66
C ARG A 35 22.30 -14.21 -7.01
N VAL A 36 22.67 -12.93 -6.90
CA VAL A 36 24.05 -12.46 -7.13
C VAL A 36 25.01 -13.06 -6.09
N LEU A 37 24.61 -13.12 -4.81
CA LEU A 37 25.39 -13.78 -3.76
C LEU A 37 25.54 -15.29 -4.02
N GLN A 38 24.47 -15.98 -4.42
CA GLN A 38 24.52 -17.40 -4.79
C GLN A 38 25.41 -17.66 -6.00
N GLN A 39 25.35 -16.81 -7.03
CA GLN A 39 26.24 -16.88 -8.18
C GLN A 39 27.70 -16.62 -7.78
N ARG A 40 27.95 -15.67 -6.87
CA ARG A 40 29.31 -15.40 -6.36
C ARG A 40 29.86 -16.58 -5.56
N ILE A 41 29.02 -17.21 -4.73
CA ILE A 41 29.40 -18.43 -3.99
C ILE A 41 29.69 -19.57 -4.96
N GLN A 42 28.88 -19.77 -5.99
CA GLN A 42 29.11 -20.79 -7.02
C GLN A 42 30.39 -20.52 -7.83
N GLN A 43 30.67 -19.26 -8.17
CA GLN A 43 31.93 -18.86 -8.81
C GLN A 43 33.14 -19.14 -7.92
N LEU A 44 33.09 -18.75 -6.64
CA LEU A 44 34.18 -19.03 -5.69
C LEU A 44 34.38 -20.53 -5.45
N GLN A 45 33.30 -21.31 -5.44
CA GLN A 45 33.37 -22.77 -5.36
C GLN A 45 33.99 -23.38 -6.63
N ALA A 46 33.64 -22.87 -7.82
CA ALA A 46 34.24 -23.31 -9.08
C ALA A 46 35.73 -22.94 -9.18
N GLU A 47 36.09 -21.74 -8.74
CA GLU A 47 37.47 -21.24 -8.70
C GLU A 47 38.32 -22.02 -7.69
N SER A 48 37.78 -22.33 -6.51
CA SER A 48 38.39 -23.25 -5.54
C SER A 48 38.61 -24.65 -6.13
N LYS A 49 37.62 -25.19 -6.86
CA LYS A 49 37.73 -26.50 -7.50
C LYS A 49 38.79 -26.51 -8.62
N HIS A 50 38.92 -25.40 -9.34
CA HIS A 50 39.95 -25.20 -10.37
C HIS A 50 41.36 -25.07 -9.77
N LEU A 51 41.50 -24.42 -8.62
CA LEU A 51 42.76 -24.31 -7.88
C LEU A 51 43.17 -25.67 -7.28
N HIS A 52 42.22 -26.45 -6.75
CA HIS A 52 42.48 -27.81 -6.27
C HIS A 52 42.91 -28.76 -7.40
N THR A 53 42.24 -28.75 -8.56
CA THR A 53 42.64 -29.56 -9.72
C THR A 53 43.98 -29.14 -10.33
N ARG A 54 44.32 -27.85 -10.30
CA ARG A 54 45.64 -27.35 -10.72
C ARG A 54 46.76 -27.73 -9.74
N SER A 55 46.46 -27.77 -8.44
CA SER A 55 47.36 -28.27 -7.40
C SER A 55 47.61 -29.78 -7.55
N GLU A 56 46.56 -30.56 -7.80
CA GLU A 56 46.67 -32.01 -8.05
C GLU A 56 47.41 -32.31 -9.37
N GLY A 57 47.15 -31.55 -10.44
CA GLY A 57 47.89 -31.68 -11.71
C GLY A 57 49.37 -31.29 -11.61
N ALA A 58 49.72 -30.33 -10.76
CA ALA A 58 51.11 -29.97 -10.47
C ALA A 58 51.83 -31.06 -9.66
N ALA A 59 51.13 -31.74 -8.74
CA ALA A 59 51.66 -32.88 -8.00
C ALA A 59 51.84 -34.13 -8.89
N VAL A 60 50.98 -34.35 -9.88
CA VAL A 60 51.10 -35.45 -10.85
C VAL A 60 52.26 -35.22 -11.83
N ASN A 61 52.49 -33.97 -12.27
CA ASN A 61 53.64 -33.65 -13.14
C ASN A 61 54.99 -33.64 -12.41
N ALA A 62 55.02 -33.44 -11.08
CA ALA A 62 56.24 -33.57 -10.28
C ALA A 62 56.70 -35.03 -10.14
N ASN A 63 55.77 -36.00 -10.17
CA ASN A 63 56.07 -37.44 -10.10
C ASN A 63 56.45 -38.07 -11.46
N ALA A 64 56.22 -37.39 -12.58
CA ALA A 64 56.56 -37.89 -13.92
C ALA A 64 58.03 -37.65 -14.33
N SER A 65 58.82 -36.88 -13.56
CA SER A 65 60.22 -36.53 -13.91
C SER A 65 61.30 -37.32 -13.15
N LYS A 66 60.95 -38.38 -12.43
CA LYS A 66 61.90 -39.23 -11.71
C LYS A 66 61.81 -40.70 -12.12
N VAL A 67 62.21 -41.04 -13.34
CA VAL A 67 62.66 -42.40 -13.68
C VAL A 67 63.74 -42.31 -14.79
N ASP A 68 64.91 -42.88 -14.47
CA ASP A 68 66.02 -43.36 -15.32
C ASP A 68 66.94 -42.37 -16.06
N ALA A 69 68.17 -42.19 -15.53
CA ALA A 69 69.33 -42.97 -16.01
C ALA A 69 70.62 -42.61 -15.23
N SER A 70 71.34 -43.66 -14.85
CA SER A 70 72.55 -43.73 -14.02
C SER A 70 73.86 -43.35 -14.73
N LEU A 71 74.72 -42.59 -14.03
CA LEU A 71 76.20 -42.70 -13.79
C LEU A 71 77.15 -43.36 -14.83
N PRO A 72 78.49 -43.17 -14.80
CA PRO A 72 79.34 -42.24 -14.01
C PRO A 72 80.53 -41.58 -14.78
N SER A 73 81.24 -40.70 -14.06
CA SER A 73 82.71 -40.78 -13.82
C SER A 73 83.62 -39.65 -14.36
N SER A 74 84.28 -39.04 -13.38
CA SER A 74 85.69 -38.63 -13.31
C SER A 74 86.16 -37.27 -13.85
N ALA A 75 86.42 -36.40 -12.87
CA ALA A 75 87.68 -35.69 -12.62
C ALA A 75 88.16 -34.56 -13.55
N ALA A 76 87.90 -33.35 -13.06
CA ALA A 76 88.90 -32.31 -12.74
C ALA A 76 89.62 -31.60 -13.92
N PRO A 77 90.37 -30.51 -13.66
CA PRO A 77 89.82 -29.16 -13.57
C PRO A 77 90.62 -28.14 -14.40
N ALA A 78 90.12 -26.91 -14.57
CA ALA A 78 90.89 -25.65 -14.55
C ALA A 78 90.06 -24.48 -15.06
N ASN A 79 89.92 -23.47 -14.19
CA ASN A 79 89.71 -22.06 -14.54
C ASN A 79 91.06 -21.47 -15.03
N PRO A 80 91.21 -20.19 -15.46
CA PRO A 80 90.23 -19.11 -15.63
C PRO A 80 90.52 -18.17 -16.85
N LEU A 81 89.88 -16.98 -16.86
CA LEU A 81 90.26 -15.71 -17.52
C LEU A 81 89.97 -15.62 -19.05
N THR A 82 89.52 -14.52 -19.66
CA THR A 82 89.19 -13.13 -19.30
C THR A 82 88.58 -12.47 -20.55
N ASP A 83 88.06 -11.24 -20.40
CA ASP A 83 88.09 -10.16 -21.39
C ASP A 83 87.13 -10.23 -22.59
N ASN A 84 86.52 -9.15 -23.09
CA ASN A 84 86.28 -7.78 -22.63
C ASN A 84 85.36 -7.15 -23.72
N VAL A 85 84.77 -5.98 -23.41
CA VAL A 85 84.59 -4.85 -24.35
C VAL A 85 83.34 -4.73 -25.30
N ILE A 86 82.47 -3.77 -24.90
CA ILE A 86 81.97 -2.55 -25.61
C ILE A 86 80.87 -2.61 -26.72
N ALA A 87 79.71 -2.05 -26.33
CA ALA A 87 78.83 -1.02 -26.94
C ALA A 87 78.09 -1.14 -28.30
N ALA A 88 76.77 -0.89 -28.18
CA ALA A 88 75.90 0.06 -28.90
C ALA A 88 75.70 -0.02 -30.43
N GLN A 89 74.44 -0.17 -30.88
CA GLN A 89 73.63 0.92 -31.47
C GLN A 89 72.24 0.46 -31.96
N MET A 90 71.32 1.43 -31.97
CA MET A 90 69.95 1.44 -32.53
C MET A 90 69.90 1.18 -34.04
N VAL A 91 68.81 0.56 -34.51
CA VAL A 91 68.22 0.77 -35.85
C VAL A 91 66.69 0.68 -35.77
N GLU A 92 66.01 1.76 -36.15
CA GLU A 92 64.69 1.79 -36.79
C GLU A 92 64.95 2.14 -38.28
N PRO A 93 64.12 1.77 -39.29
CA PRO A 93 62.92 2.57 -39.56
C PRO A 93 61.75 1.93 -40.38
N ASN A 94 60.66 2.69 -40.42
CA ASN A 94 59.79 3.03 -41.56
C ASN A 94 58.39 2.40 -41.80
N THR A 95 57.44 3.33 -41.73
CA THR A 95 56.05 3.41 -42.17
C THR A 95 55.92 3.67 -43.69
N ALA A 96 54.83 3.20 -44.31
CA ALA A 96 54.17 3.89 -45.42
C ALA A 96 52.66 3.58 -45.42
N THR A 97 51.89 4.64 -45.65
CA THR A 97 50.45 4.83 -45.40
C THR A 97 49.63 4.71 -46.69
N THR A 98 48.46 4.06 -46.67
CA THR A 98 47.37 4.33 -47.64
C THR A 98 45.99 3.94 -47.11
N THR A 99 45.18 4.95 -46.82
CA THR A 99 43.74 5.15 -47.16
C THR A 99 42.81 3.94 -47.28
N VAL A 100 41.78 3.89 -46.42
CA VAL A 100 40.66 2.93 -46.46
C VAL A 100 39.36 3.64 -46.87
N SER A 101 38.75 3.20 -47.99
CA SER A 101 37.30 3.09 -48.32
C SER A 101 37.19 2.74 -49.82
N PRO A 102 36.23 1.94 -50.37
CA PRO A 102 34.89 1.65 -49.86
C PRO A 102 34.36 0.18 -50.01
N ALA A 103 33.22 -0.06 -49.35
CA ALA A 103 32.08 -0.90 -49.76
C ALA A 103 32.27 -2.38 -50.17
N ALA A 104 31.92 -3.29 -49.24
CA ALA A 104 30.92 -4.37 -49.44
C ALA A 104 30.86 -5.26 -48.18
N PHE A 105 30.32 -4.72 -47.08
CA PHE A 105 30.02 -5.53 -45.90
C PHE A 105 28.57 -6.04 -46.05
N VAL A 106 28.44 -7.31 -46.48
CA VAL A 106 27.19 -8.04 -46.36
C VAL A 106 26.87 -8.20 -44.87
N ALA A 107 25.65 -7.83 -44.54
CA ALA A 107 25.13 -7.70 -43.19
C ALA A 107 25.18 -9.01 -42.39
N ILE A 108 25.91 -8.99 -41.29
CA ILE A 108 25.58 -9.80 -40.12
C ILE A 108 25.19 -8.81 -39.01
N SER A 109 23.89 -8.55 -38.94
CA SER A 109 23.29 -7.88 -37.80
C SER A 109 23.50 -8.75 -36.56
N LYS A 110 24.24 -8.20 -35.59
CA LYS A 110 24.30 -8.71 -34.22
C LYS A 110 22.90 -8.57 -33.60
N GLN A 111 22.16 -9.67 -33.53
CA GLN A 111 20.98 -9.75 -32.69
C GLN A 111 21.44 -9.81 -31.22
N HIS A 112 21.17 -8.72 -30.52
CA HIS A 112 21.06 -8.66 -29.06
C HIS A 112 20.15 -9.81 -28.60
N ALA A 113 20.68 -10.76 -27.84
CA ALA A 113 19.86 -11.63 -27.02
C ALA A 113 19.37 -10.82 -25.81
N GLU A 114 18.10 -10.40 -25.85
CA GLU A 114 17.40 -9.94 -24.65
C GLU A 114 17.39 -11.05 -23.58
N PRO A 115 17.49 -10.70 -22.29
CA PRO A 115 17.33 -11.67 -21.23
C PRO A 115 15.88 -12.16 -21.23
N THR A 116 15.67 -13.43 -21.56
CA THR A 116 14.38 -14.12 -21.39
C THR A 116 13.89 -13.94 -19.95
N GLU A 117 12.78 -13.22 -19.80
CA GLU A 117 12.02 -13.17 -18.56
C GLU A 117 11.69 -14.60 -18.08
N PRO A 118 11.69 -14.85 -16.77
CA PRO A 118 11.23 -16.13 -16.25
C PRO A 118 9.75 -16.29 -16.58
N VAL A 119 9.44 -17.31 -17.39
CA VAL A 119 8.07 -17.72 -17.72
C VAL A 119 7.32 -17.97 -16.41
N LYS A 120 6.37 -17.08 -16.08
CA LYS A 120 5.40 -17.28 -15.01
C LYS A 120 4.69 -18.62 -15.23
N PRO A 121 4.41 -19.43 -14.19
CA PRO A 121 3.59 -20.62 -14.36
C PRO A 121 2.19 -20.17 -14.77
N LYS A 122 1.88 -20.37 -16.06
CA LYS A 122 0.57 -20.06 -16.62
C LYS A 122 -0.43 -21.03 -15.99
N ALA A 123 -1.41 -20.46 -15.31
CA ALA A 123 -2.42 -21.15 -14.52
C ALA A 123 -3.08 -22.33 -15.27
N GLU A 124 -3.41 -23.37 -14.49
CA GLU A 124 -4.13 -24.58 -14.86
C GLU A 124 -5.45 -24.32 -15.63
N ALA A 125 -6.01 -23.10 -15.55
CA ALA A 125 -7.17 -22.66 -16.32
C ALA A 125 -7.00 -22.80 -17.85
N SER A 126 -5.76 -22.77 -18.37
CA SER A 126 -5.48 -22.95 -19.80
C SER A 126 -5.58 -24.41 -20.29
N GLN A 127 -5.57 -25.38 -19.38
CA GLN A 127 -5.69 -26.80 -19.73
C GLN A 127 -7.13 -27.20 -20.07
N TRP A 128 -8.15 -26.57 -19.46
CA TRP A 128 -9.56 -26.86 -19.75
C TRP A 128 -10.00 -26.31 -21.10
N LEU A 129 -9.59 -25.08 -21.44
CA LEU A 129 -9.85 -24.47 -22.74
C LEU A 129 -9.17 -25.25 -23.88
N SER A 130 -7.90 -25.63 -23.71
CA SER A 130 -7.20 -26.46 -24.70
C SER A 130 -7.66 -27.92 -24.74
N TRP A 131 -8.31 -28.43 -23.68
CA TRP A 131 -8.99 -29.73 -23.69
C TRP A 131 -10.33 -29.64 -24.43
N LEU A 132 -11.13 -28.60 -24.19
CA LEU A 132 -12.37 -28.33 -24.93
C LEU A 132 -12.11 -28.15 -26.42
N GLU A 133 -11.08 -27.36 -26.74
CA GLU A 133 -10.62 -27.14 -28.11
C GLU A 133 -10.24 -28.45 -28.79
N ARG A 134 -9.48 -29.34 -28.11
CA ARG A 134 -9.17 -30.67 -28.63
C ARG A 134 -10.40 -31.59 -28.75
N GLN A 135 -11.35 -31.55 -27.82
CA GLN A 135 -12.59 -32.33 -27.93
C GLN A 135 -13.49 -31.84 -29.08
N PHE A 136 -13.56 -30.52 -29.32
CA PHE A 136 -14.33 -29.93 -30.42
C PHE A 136 -13.66 -30.17 -31.77
N ILE A 137 -12.33 -30.10 -31.85
CA ILE A 137 -11.58 -30.26 -33.10
C ILE A 137 -11.47 -31.74 -33.48
N ASP A 138 -11.08 -32.65 -32.57
CA ASP A 138 -10.82 -34.06 -32.92
C ASP A 138 -12.09 -34.92 -33.00
N ARG A 139 -13.20 -34.48 -32.37
CA ARG A 139 -14.44 -35.28 -32.26
C ARG A 139 -15.70 -34.48 -32.60
N GLY A 140 -15.54 -33.31 -33.22
CA GLY A 140 -16.62 -32.39 -33.58
C GLY A 140 -17.74 -33.05 -34.39
N MET A 141 -17.41 -33.95 -35.33
CA MET A 141 -18.41 -34.68 -36.12
C MET A 141 -19.26 -35.67 -35.28
N VAL A 142 -18.70 -36.26 -34.23
CA VAL A 142 -19.44 -37.17 -33.32
C VAL A 142 -20.37 -36.37 -32.42
N TRP A 143 -19.93 -35.21 -31.94
CA TRP A 143 -20.79 -34.28 -31.20
C TRP A 143 -21.89 -33.68 -32.10
N LEU A 144 -21.56 -33.31 -33.35
CA LEU A 144 -22.54 -32.81 -34.31
C LEU A 144 -23.58 -33.89 -34.66
N GLY A 145 -23.14 -35.13 -34.85
CA GLY A 145 -24.02 -36.28 -35.08
C GLY A 145 -24.89 -36.60 -33.85
N GLY A 146 -24.33 -36.53 -32.64
CA GLY A 146 -25.08 -36.71 -31.40
C GLY A 146 -26.10 -35.59 -31.15
N VAL A 147 -25.75 -34.35 -31.48
CA VAL A 147 -26.65 -33.19 -31.39
C VAL A 147 -27.76 -33.27 -32.45
N ALA A 148 -27.44 -33.66 -33.68
CA ALA A 148 -28.43 -33.88 -34.74
C ALA A 148 -29.39 -35.03 -34.40
N LEU A 149 -28.89 -36.12 -33.81
CA LEU A 149 -29.71 -37.24 -33.35
C LEU A 149 -30.56 -36.86 -32.13
N ALA A 150 -30.05 -36.03 -31.23
CA ALA A 150 -30.82 -35.46 -30.13
C ALA A 150 -31.94 -34.53 -30.62
N PHE A 151 -31.67 -33.65 -31.58
CA PHE A 151 -32.71 -32.82 -32.22
C PHE A 151 -33.72 -33.67 -32.98
N GLY A 152 -33.28 -34.69 -33.72
CA GLY A 152 -34.16 -35.65 -34.38
C GLY A 152 -35.07 -36.39 -33.40
N GLY A 153 -34.54 -36.81 -32.25
CA GLY A 153 -35.31 -37.39 -31.16
C GLY A 153 -36.32 -36.40 -30.55
N ILE A 154 -35.92 -35.15 -30.29
CA ILE A 154 -36.82 -34.10 -29.78
C ILE A 154 -37.96 -33.81 -30.75
N PHE A 155 -37.68 -33.74 -32.06
CA PHE A 155 -38.70 -33.54 -33.10
C PHE A 155 -39.64 -34.73 -33.25
N LEU A 156 -39.12 -35.97 -33.17
CA LEU A 156 -39.92 -37.19 -33.24
C LEU A 156 -40.82 -37.31 -32.00
N VAL A 157 -40.28 -37.02 -30.81
CA VAL A 157 -41.08 -36.93 -29.58
C VAL A 157 -42.15 -35.87 -29.74
N ARG A 158 -41.81 -34.63 -30.12
CA ARG A 158 -42.78 -33.55 -30.34
C ARG A 158 -43.87 -33.92 -31.35
N HIS A 159 -43.50 -34.56 -32.46
CA HIS A 159 -44.47 -35.03 -33.45
C HIS A 159 -45.41 -36.11 -32.87
N SER A 160 -44.88 -37.03 -32.05
CA SER A 160 -45.70 -38.01 -31.33
C SER A 160 -46.58 -37.39 -30.24
N LEU A 161 -46.16 -36.25 -29.66
CA LEU A 161 -46.96 -35.46 -28.72
C LEU A 161 -48.16 -34.84 -29.44
N ASP A 162 -47.93 -34.25 -30.61
CA ASP A 162 -48.93 -33.56 -31.45
C ASP A 162 -49.91 -34.54 -32.13
N ALA A 163 -49.46 -35.77 -32.43
CA ALA A 163 -50.29 -36.82 -33.05
C ALA A 163 -51.12 -37.64 -32.04
N GLY A 164 -50.92 -37.46 -30.72
CA GLY A 164 -51.73 -38.10 -29.68
C GLY A 164 -51.50 -39.61 -29.45
N TRP A 165 -50.46 -40.22 -30.04
CA TRP A 165 -50.27 -41.68 -30.06
C TRP A 165 -50.04 -42.36 -28.71
N PHE A 166 -49.56 -41.63 -27.70
CA PHE A 166 -49.30 -42.15 -26.36
C PHE A 166 -50.01 -41.29 -25.32
N SER A 167 -50.58 -41.90 -24.27
CA SER A 167 -51.09 -41.14 -23.12
C SER A 167 -49.95 -40.49 -22.32
N PRO A 168 -50.17 -39.39 -21.58
CA PRO A 168 -49.14 -38.75 -20.75
C PRO A 168 -48.45 -39.73 -19.80
N GLU A 169 -49.19 -40.67 -19.21
CA GLU A 169 -48.67 -41.71 -18.32
C GLU A 169 -47.74 -42.68 -19.05
N LEU A 170 -48.12 -43.14 -20.24
CA LEU A 170 -47.32 -44.08 -21.03
C LEU A 170 -46.03 -43.43 -21.58
N ARG A 171 -46.06 -42.12 -21.86
CA ARG A 171 -44.87 -41.32 -22.23
C ARG A 171 -43.89 -41.21 -21.07
N VAL A 172 -44.39 -40.93 -19.87
CA VAL A 172 -43.55 -40.87 -18.66
C VAL A 172 -42.99 -42.26 -18.33
N PHE A 173 -43.80 -43.31 -18.40
CA PHE A 173 -43.36 -44.67 -18.12
C PHE A 173 -42.29 -45.14 -19.11
N SER A 174 -42.52 -44.99 -20.42
CA SER A 174 -41.54 -45.37 -21.46
C SER A 174 -40.23 -44.57 -21.35
N GLY A 175 -40.31 -43.28 -21.02
CA GLY A 175 -39.14 -42.45 -20.75
C GLY A 175 -38.33 -42.90 -19.52
N ILE A 176 -39.01 -43.27 -18.42
CA ILE A 176 -38.35 -43.85 -17.24
C ILE A 176 -37.71 -45.20 -17.57
N SER A 177 -38.42 -46.08 -18.27
CA SER A 177 -37.90 -47.39 -18.69
C SER A 177 -36.67 -47.24 -19.59
N LEU A 178 -36.69 -46.32 -20.54
CA LEU A 178 -35.55 -46.02 -21.41
C LEU A 178 -34.36 -45.49 -20.59
N GLY A 179 -34.59 -44.53 -19.70
CA GLY A 179 -33.55 -43.98 -18.82
C GLY A 179 -32.88 -45.07 -17.97
N LEU A 180 -33.67 -45.94 -17.33
CA LEU A 180 -33.17 -47.07 -16.55
C LEU A 180 -32.43 -48.10 -17.41
N LEU A 181 -32.94 -48.40 -18.61
CA LEU A 181 -32.29 -49.33 -19.55
C LEU A 181 -30.90 -48.82 -19.95
N LEU A 182 -30.75 -47.52 -20.24
CA LEU A 182 -29.46 -46.91 -20.53
C LEU A 182 -28.47 -47.02 -19.36
N LEU A 183 -28.95 -46.89 -18.11
CA LEU A 183 -28.12 -47.08 -16.91
C LEU A 183 -27.65 -48.53 -16.75
N VAL A 184 -28.55 -49.50 -16.96
CA VAL A 184 -28.21 -50.94 -16.89
C VAL A 184 -27.21 -51.34 -17.97
N VAL A 185 -27.43 -50.89 -19.22
CA VAL A 185 -26.49 -51.15 -20.32
C VAL A 185 -25.14 -50.49 -20.07
N SER A 186 -25.13 -49.29 -19.47
CA SER A 186 -23.90 -48.61 -19.08
C SER A 186 -23.09 -49.43 -18.08
N GLU A 187 -23.73 -49.91 -17.01
CA GLU A 187 -23.04 -50.72 -15.99
C GLU A 187 -22.58 -52.08 -16.55
N TRP A 188 -23.37 -52.72 -17.40
CA TRP A 188 -22.98 -53.97 -18.07
C TRP A 188 -21.75 -53.81 -18.96
N LEU A 189 -21.69 -52.73 -19.75
CA LEU A 189 -20.53 -52.39 -20.58
C LEU A 189 -19.32 -52.01 -19.73
N HIS A 190 -19.53 -51.36 -18.58
CA HIS A 190 -18.46 -51.00 -17.64
C HIS A 190 -17.82 -52.24 -17.01
N GLN A 191 -18.63 -53.24 -16.61
CA GLN A 191 -18.15 -54.49 -16.01
C GLN A 191 -17.34 -55.36 -17.00
N LYS A 192 -17.69 -55.36 -18.29
CA LYS A 192 -16.97 -56.12 -19.32
C LYS A 192 -15.62 -55.52 -19.74
N LYS A 193 -15.33 -54.26 -19.36
CA LYS A 193 -14.19 -53.46 -19.85
C LYS A 193 -12.97 -53.41 -18.93
N GLN A 194 -12.88 -54.27 -17.91
CA GLN A 194 -11.65 -54.44 -17.13
C GLN A 194 -10.43 -54.93 -17.96
N LEU A 195 -10.55 -55.10 -19.29
CA LEU A 195 -9.55 -55.70 -20.16
C LEU A 195 -8.87 -54.79 -21.22
N SER A 196 -9.22 -53.49 -21.37
CA SER A 196 -8.50 -52.62 -22.33
C SER A 196 -8.51 -51.14 -21.92
N GLN A 197 -7.32 -50.55 -21.79
CA GLN A 197 -7.13 -49.24 -21.16
C GLN A 197 -6.94 -48.12 -22.20
N VAL A 198 -7.55 -46.97 -21.89
CA VAL A 198 -7.33 -45.60 -22.42
C VAL A 198 -8.34 -45.06 -23.44
N LEU A 199 -8.77 -45.77 -24.49
CA LEU A 199 -9.68 -45.20 -25.51
C LEU A 199 -11.18 -45.47 -25.27
N GLU A 200 -11.52 -46.36 -24.33
CA GLU A 200 -12.83 -46.98 -24.22
C GLU A 200 -13.72 -46.51 -23.04
N ASN A 201 -13.21 -45.63 -22.17
CA ASN A 201 -13.88 -45.24 -20.90
C ASN A 201 -15.02 -44.21 -21.06
N TYR A 202 -15.18 -43.59 -22.22
CA TYR A 202 -16.19 -42.53 -22.41
C TYR A 202 -17.59 -43.08 -22.72
N ILE A 203 -17.70 -44.26 -23.31
CA ILE A 203 -18.99 -44.81 -23.79
C ILE A 203 -19.91 -45.18 -22.62
N PRO A 204 -19.48 -45.94 -21.59
CA PRO A 204 -20.34 -46.22 -20.44
C PRO A 204 -20.73 -44.94 -19.70
N ALA A 205 -19.79 -44.01 -19.50
CA ALA A 205 -20.03 -42.73 -18.83
C ALA A 205 -21.00 -41.82 -19.62
N ALA A 206 -20.93 -41.82 -20.94
CA ALA A 206 -21.85 -41.09 -21.82
C ALA A 206 -23.25 -41.72 -21.81
N LEU A 207 -23.34 -43.06 -21.80
CA LEU A 207 -24.62 -43.77 -21.74
C LEU A 207 -25.30 -43.58 -20.37
N ALA A 208 -24.54 -43.59 -19.28
CA ALA A 208 -25.07 -43.28 -17.95
C ALA A 208 -25.52 -41.83 -17.86
N SER A 209 -24.70 -40.90 -18.37
CA SER A 209 -25.03 -39.48 -18.49
C SER A 209 -26.36 -39.27 -19.21
N ALA A 210 -26.55 -39.92 -20.37
CA ALA A 210 -27.80 -39.87 -21.13
C ALA A 210 -28.99 -40.46 -20.36
N GLY A 211 -28.79 -41.58 -19.65
CA GLY A 211 -29.80 -42.18 -18.78
C GLY A 211 -30.27 -41.23 -17.67
N PHE A 212 -29.33 -40.62 -16.93
CA PHE A 212 -29.66 -39.67 -15.86
C PHE A 212 -30.34 -38.40 -16.39
N VAL A 213 -29.85 -37.81 -17.49
CA VAL A 213 -30.49 -36.64 -18.12
C VAL A 213 -31.92 -36.97 -18.56
N THR A 214 -32.15 -38.17 -19.10
CA THR A 214 -33.48 -38.64 -19.49
C THR A 214 -34.40 -38.75 -18.28
N LEU A 215 -33.92 -39.33 -17.17
CA LEU A 215 -34.69 -39.41 -15.93
C LEU A 215 -35.03 -38.02 -15.35
N TYR A 216 -34.08 -37.08 -15.36
CA TYR A 216 -34.33 -35.68 -14.98
C TYR A 216 -35.44 -35.07 -15.83
N ALA A 217 -35.32 -35.16 -17.16
CA ALA A 217 -36.27 -34.56 -18.08
C ALA A 217 -37.69 -35.14 -17.92
N VAL A 218 -37.80 -36.47 -17.83
CA VAL A 218 -39.10 -37.14 -17.75
C VAL A 218 -39.81 -36.86 -16.42
N LEU A 219 -39.08 -36.82 -15.30
CA LEU A 219 -39.65 -36.47 -13.99
C LEU A 219 -40.10 -35.01 -13.94
N LEU A 220 -39.36 -34.09 -14.58
CA LEU A 220 -39.77 -32.70 -14.72
C LEU A 220 -40.99 -32.55 -15.62
N MET A 221 -41.07 -33.30 -16.73
CA MET A 221 -42.26 -33.29 -17.59
C MET A 221 -43.49 -33.84 -16.86
N ALA A 222 -43.33 -34.93 -16.10
CA ALA A 222 -44.39 -35.52 -15.29
C ALA A 222 -44.96 -34.51 -14.28
N GLN A 223 -44.13 -33.64 -13.71
CA GLN A 223 -44.55 -32.62 -12.75
C GLN A 223 -45.06 -31.33 -13.40
N HIS A 224 -44.26 -30.67 -14.24
CA HIS A 224 -44.54 -29.31 -14.72
C HIS A 224 -45.56 -29.29 -15.86
N PHE A 225 -45.48 -30.25 -16.78
CA PHE A 225 -46.31 -30.28 -17.99
C PHE A 225 -47.54 -31.18 -17.84
N TYR A 226 -47.38 -32.34 -17.21
CA TYR A 226 -48.48 -33.32 -17.08
C TYR A 226 -49.14 -33.34 -15.70
N GLN A 227 -48.55 -32.71 -14.68
CA GLN A 227 -49.07 -32.66 -13.30
C GLN A 227 -49.44 -34.04 -12.71
N LEU A 228 -48.79 -35.11 -13.19
CA LEU A 228 -49.05 -36.51 -12.77
C LEU A 228 -48.53 -36.80 -11.37
N ILE A 229 -47.55 -36.03 -10.91
CA ILE A 229 -46.90 -36.19 -9.61
C ILE A 229 -46.85 -34.85 -8.87
N SER A 230 -46.95 -34.89 -7.55
CA SER A 230 -46.87 -33.69 -6.72
C SER A 230 -45.46 -33.07 -6.76
N PRO A 231 -45.32 -31.74 -6.57
CA PRO A 231 -44.01 -31.08 -6.51
C PRO A 231 -43.08 -31.66 -5.44
N THR A 232 -43.63 -32.09 -4.30
CA THR A 232 -42.86 -32.72 -3.21
C THR A 232 -42.29 -34.07 -3.62
N LEU A 233 -43.09 -34.91 -4.28
CA LEU A 233 -42.67 -36.22 -4.78
C LEU A 233 -41.66 -36.06 -5.93
N ALA A 234 -41.89 -35.13 -6.85
CA ALA A 234 -40.95 -34.81 -7.92
C ALA A 234 -39.60 -34.35 -7.37
N PHE A 235 -39.60 -33.46 -6.37
CA PHE A 235 -38.39 -33.00 -5.71
C PHE A 235 -37.61 -34.16 -5.06
N ALA A 236 -38.30 -35.07 -4.35
CA ALA A 236 -37.68 -36.23 -3.73
C ALA A 236 -37.09 -37.22 -4.75
N LEU A 237 -37.82 -37.51 -5.84
CA LEU A 237 -37.33 -38.39 -6.91
C LEU A 237 -36.13 -37.79 -7.63
N LEU A 238 -36.16 -36.50 -7.96
CA LEU A 238 -35.02 -35.82 -8.60
C LEU A 238 -33.80 -35.73 -7.68
N ALA A 239 -34.01 -35.55 -6.37
CA ALA A 239 -32.95 -35.65 -5.37
C ALA A 239 -32.30 -37.04 -5.36
N LEU A 240 -33.12 -38.09 -5.40
CA LEU A 240 -32.65 -39.48 -5.46
C LEU A 240 -31.85 -39.72 -6.76
N VAL A 241 -32.35 -39.25 -7.90
CA VAL A 241 -31.64 -39.32 -9.19
C VAL A 241 -30.28 -38.61 -9.12
N ALA A 242 -30.19 -37.45 -8.48
CA ALA A 242 -28.93 -36.71 -8.28
C ALA A 242 -27.91 -37.48 -7.43
N LEU A 243 -28.36 -38.10 -6.35
CA LEU A 243 -27.53 -38.92 -5.48
C LEU A 243 -27.07 -40.19 -6.19
N CYS A 244 -27.96 -40.86 -6.94
CA CYS A 244 -27.61 -42.01 -7.78
C CYS A 244 -26.60 -41.64 -8.86
N ALA A 245 -26.74 -40.48 -9.53
CA ALA A 245 -25.79 -39.99 -10.52
C ALA A 245 -24.41 -39.71 -9.89
N SER A 246 -24.40 -39.08 -8.72
CA SER A 246 -23.18 -38.83 -7.95
C SER A 246 -22.49 -40.14 -7.55
N TRP A 247 -23.26 -41.13 -7.09
CA TRP A 247 -22.74 -42.46 -6.75
C TRP A 247 -22.17 -43.19 -7.98
N PHE A 248 -22.89 -43.21 -9.10
CA PHE A 248 -22.43 -43.82 -10.34
C PHE A 248 -21.15 -43.16 -10.87
N SER A 249 -20.99 -41.84 -10.66
CA SER A 249 -19.79 -41.11 -11.09
C SER A 249 -18.51 -41.59 -10.39
N LEU A 250 -18.60 -42.14 -9.18
CA LEU A 250 -17.45 -42.71 -8.47
C LEU A 250 -16.85 -43.92 -9.20
N ARG A 251 -17.65 -44.61 -10.02
CA ARG A 251 -17.22 -45.78 -10.79
C ARG A 251 -16.85 -45.42 -12.23
N GLN A 252 -17.69 -44.60 -12.88
CA GLN A 252 -17.62 -44.36 -14.32
C GLN A 252 -16.85 -43.08 -14.71
N GLY A 253 -16.43 -42.24 -13.75
CA GLY A 253 -15.46 -41.17 -13.96
C GLY A 253 -16.03 -39.73 -13.88
N PRO A 254 -15.14 -38.71 -14.05
CA PRO A 254 -15.42 -37.32 -13.70
C PRO A 254 -16.50 -36.62 -14.53
N ILE A 255 -16.76 -37.07 -15.76
CA ILE A 255 -17.75 -36.42 -16.65
C ILE A 255 -19.17 -36.63 -16.11
N LEU A 256 -19.46 -37.84 -15.64
CA LEU A 256 -20.76 -38.16 -15.04
C LEU A 256 -20.99 -37.39 -13.72
N ALA A 257 -19.91 -37.09 -12.99
CA ALA A 257 -19.98 -36.27 -11.78
C ALA A 257 -20.52 -34.87 -12.06
N VAL A 258 -20.14 -34.26 -13.19
CA VAL A 258 -20.64 -32.93 -13.57
C VAL A 258 -22.15 -32.94 -13.72
N ILE A 259 -22.73 -33.96 -14.36
CA ILE A 259 -24.18 -34.07 -14.54
C ILE A 259 -24.88 -34.27 -13.20
N GLY A 260 -24.35 -35.12 -12.32
CA GLY A 260 -24.91 -35.30 -10.98
C GLY A 260 -24.88 -34.02 -10.14
N ILE A 261 -23.76 -33.29 -10.16
CA ILE A 261 -23.59 -32.03 -9.42
C ILE A 261 -24.49 -30.94 -9.99
N VAL A 262 -24.40 -30.65 -11.29
CA VAL A 262 -25.18 -29.60 -11.96
C VAL A 262 -26.67 -29.92 -11.89
N GLY A 263 -27.06 -31.16 -12.21
CA GLY A 263 -28.43 -31.62 -12.11
C GLY A 263 -28.99 -31.49 -10.71
N GLY A 264 -28.24 -31.91 -9.68
CA GLY A 264 -28.63 -31.77 -8.28
C GLY A 264 -28.86 -30.32 -7.85
N TYR A 265 -27.97 -29.40 -8.19
CA TYR A 265 -28.15 -27.99 -7.86
C TYR A 265 -29.22 -27.27 -8.69
N ALA A 266 -29.61 -27.81 -9.85
CA ALA A 266 -30.67 -27.25 -10.69
C ALA A 266 -32.09 -27.63 -10.21
N VAL A 267 -32.26 -28.75 -9.51
CA VAL A 267 -33.59 -29.26 -9.08
C VAL A 267 -34.47 -28.20 -8.41
N PRO A 268 -34.00 -27.41 -7.42
CA PRO A 268 -34.90 -26.49 -6.71
C PRO A 268 -35.40 -25.34 -7.59
N ILE A 269 -34.61 -24.92 -8.60
CA ILE A 269 -35.05 -23.92 -9.59
C ILE A 269 -36.18 -24.49 -10.44
N LEU A 270 -36.05 -25.76 -10.83
CA LEU A 270 -36.94 -26.40 -11.80
C LEU A 270 -38.27 -26.86 -11.19
N VAL A 271 -38.28 -27.31 -9.93
CA VAL A 271 -39.48 -27.90 -9.30
C VAL A 271 -40.21 -26.95 -8.36
N SER A 272 -39.58 -25.84 -7.92
CA SER A 272 -40.14 -24.81 -7.02
C SER A 272 -41.22 -25.37 -6.09
N PRO A 273 -40.84 -26.15 -5.03
CA PRO A 273 -41.82 -26.65 -4.08
C PRO A 273 -42.56 -25.43 -3.51
N GLY A 274 -43.87 -25.34 -3.74
CA GLY A 274 -44.69 -24.13 -3.54
C GLY A 274 -44.84 -23.63 -2.10
N GLY A 275 -43.81 -23.75 -1.25
CA GLY A 275 -43.75 -23.23 0.10
C GLY A 275 -42.40 -22.58 0.40
N ASN A 276 -42.42 -21.51 1.20
CA ASN A 276 -41.26 -20.73 1.63
C ASN A 276 -40.40 -21.46 2.70
N ASN A 277 -40.15 -22.76 2.53
CA ASN A 277 -39.46 -23.61 3.50
C ASN A 277 -37.94 -23.65 3.20
N TRP A 278 -37.25 -22.61 3.65
CA TRP A 278 -35.80 -22.45 3.48
C TRP A 278 -34.98 -23.54 4.19
N LEU A 279 -35.48 -24.10 5.29
CA LEU A 279 -34.80 -25.19 6.01
C LEU A 279 -34.70 -26.44 5.14
N ALA A 280 -35.79 -26.86 4.50
CA ALA A 280 -35.79 -28.03 3.62
C ALA A 280 -34.88 -27.82 2.41
N LEU A 281 -34.90 -26.62 1.81
CA LEU A 281 -34.03 -26.28 0.69
C LEU A 281 -32.55 -26.30 1.08
N LEU A 282 -32.16 -25.67 2.19
CA LEU A 282 -30.76 -25.62 2.61
C LEU A 282 -30.24 -26.99 3.07
N LEU A 283 -31.09 -27.83 3.68
CA LEU A 283 -30.73 -29.23 3.98
C LEU A 283 -30.49 -30.03 2.70
N TYR A 284 -31.34 -29.86 1.69
CA TYR A 284 -31.14 -30.48 0.38
C TYR A 284 -29.82 -30.02 -0.27
N ILE A 285 -29.56 -28.71 -0.27
CA ILE A 285 -28.32 -28.14 -0.80
C ILE A 285 -27.11 -28.68 -0.02
N ALA A 286 -27.17 -28.77 1.31
CA ALA A 286 -26.11 -29.35 2.13
C ALA A 286 -25.87 -30.83 1.79
N LEU A 287 -26.94 -31.61 1.55
CA LEU A 287 -26.85 -33.01 1.14
C LEU A 287 -26.18 -33.18 -0.23
N ILE A 288 -26.57 -32.38 -1.24
CA ILE A 288 -25.92 -32.39 -2.55
C ILE A 288 -24.46 -31.94 -2.45
N THR A 289 -24.17 -30.92 -1.63
CA THR A 289 -22.81 -30.42 -1.41
C THR A 289 -21.91 -31.49 -0.78
N THR A 290 -22.40 -32.19 0.24
CA THR A 290 -21.65 -33.28 0.89
C THR A 290 -21.39 -34.43 -0.06
N SER A 291 -22.39 -34.86 -0.84
CA SER A 291 -22.22 -35.86 -1.91
C SER A 291 -21.17 -35.44 -2.94
N SER A 292 -21.25 -34.20 -3.42
CA SER A 292 -20.33 -33.64 -4.41
C SER A 292 -18.88 -33.57 -3.90
N LEU A 293 -18.69 -33.19 -2.64
CA LEU A 293 -17.36 -33.15 -2.01
C LEU A 293 -16.78 -34.55 -1.79
N LEU A 294 -17.60 -35.55 -1.52
CA LEU A 294 -17.14 -36.94 -1.45
C LEU A 294 -16.64 -37.43 -2.81
N VAL A 295 -17.36 -37.08 -3.89
CA VAL A 295 -16.94 -37.36 -5.27
C VAL A 295 -15.64 -36.62 -5.59
N GLU A 296 -15.53 -35.33 -5.26
CA GLU A 296 -14.31 -34.55 -5.45
C GLU A 296 -13.11 -35.16 -4.73
N ARG A 297 -13.26 -35.60 -3.48
CA ARG A 297 -12.18 -36.24 -2.71
C ARG A 297 -11.70 -37.56 -3.32
N ARG A 298 -12.55 -38.28 -4.05
CA ARG A 298 -12.16 -39.52 -4.73
C ARG A 298 -11.54 -39.25 -6.09
N VAL A 299 -12.06 -38.27 -6.82
CA VAL A 299 -11.70 -37.98 -8.20
C VAL A 299 -10.51 -37.01 -8.30
N GLN A 300 -10.24 -36.23 -7.24
CA GLN A 300 -9.08 -35.34 -7.06
C GLN A 300 -8.90 -34.33 -8.22
N ARG A 301 -10.01 -33.81 -8.77
CA ARG A 301 -10.00 -32.80 -9.84
C ARG A 301 -10.49 -31.45 -9.32
N PHE A 302 -9.64 -30.43 -9.46
CA PHE A 302 -9.90 -29.09 -8.95
C PHE A 302 -11.18 -28.43 -9.51
N TRP A 303 -11.50 -28.64 -10.78
CA TRP A 303 -12.70 -28.03 -11.39
C TRP A 303 -14.01 -28.58 -10.80
N LEU A 304 -14.05 -29.83 -10.31
CA LEU A 304 -15.23 -30.38 -9.63
C LEU A 304 -15.46 -29.65 -8.30
N TRP A 305 -14.38 -29.41 -7.54
CA TRP A 305 -14.44 -28.58 -6.33
C TRP A 305 -15.00 -27.19 -6.63
N LEU A 306 -14.53 -26.55 -7.70
CA LEU A 306 -14.95 -25.21 -8.08
C LEU A 306 -16.44 -25.16 -8.43
N ILE A 307 -16.95 -26.09 -9.23
CA ILE A 307 -18.38 -26.15 -9.59
C ILE A 307 -19.25 -26.32 -8.34
N THR A 308 -18.88 -27.22 -7.43
CA THR A 308 -19.59 -27.42 -6.16
C THR A 308 -19.59 -26.16 -5.30
N VAL A 309 -18.43 -25.50 -5.16
CA VAL A 309 -18.30 -24.26 -4.38
C VAL A 309 -19.16 -23.14 -4.97
N VAL A 310 -19.07 -22.91 -6.29
CA VAL A 310 -19.84 -21.85 -6.95
C VAL A 310 -21.34 -22.09 -6.81
N ALA A 311 -21.79 -23.34 -7.04
CA ALA A 311 -23.20 -23.68 -6.91
C ALA A 311 -23.71 -23.54 -5.47
N HIS A 312 -22.96 -24.05 -4.50
CA HIS A 312 -23.29 -23.94 -3.08
C HIS A 312 -23.34 -22.48 -2.61
N CYS A 313 -22.32 -21.68 -2.95
CA CYS A 313 -22.28 -20.26 -2.61
C CYS A 313 -23.38 -19.46 -3.31
N GLY A 314 -23.74 -19.81 -4.55
CA GLY A 314 -24.87 -19.20 -5.26
C GLY A 314 -26.20 -19.41 -4.52
N TRP A 315 -26.45 -20.64 -4.06
CA TRP A 315 -27.64 -20.94 -3.26
C TRP A 315 -27.65 -20.27 -1.89
N LEU A 316 -26.51 -20.19 -1.20
CA LEU A 316 -26.40 -19.42 0.05
C LEU A 316 -26.69 -17.94 -0.17
N LEU A 317 -26.14 -17.34 -1.23
CA LEU A 317 -26.39 -15.93 -1.55
C LEU A 317 -27.87 -15.68 -1.85
N LEU A 318 -28.51 -16.55 -2.63
CA LEU A 318 -29.95 -16.49 -2.89
C LEU A 318 -30.76 -16.62 -1.60
N ALA A 319 -30.41 -17.58 -0.74
CA ALA A 319 -31.11 -17.79 0.53
C ALA A 319 -30.97 -16.59 1.45
N ILE A 320 -29.79 -15.99 1.55
CA ILE A 320 -29.59 -14.80 2.38
C ILE A 320 -30.43 -13.65 1.82
N THR A 321 -30.33 -13.35 0.51
CA THR A 321 -31.01 -12.20 -0.12
C THR A 321 -32.53 -12.30 -0.21
N GLN A 322 -33.10 -13.51 -0.29
CA GLN A 322 -34.54 -13.71 -0.51
C GLN A 322 -35.30 -14.22 0.72
N ALA A 323 -34.64 -14.86 1.69
CA ALA A 323 -35.35 -15.38 2.85
C ALA A 323 -35.84 -14.25 3.76
N GLY A 324 -37.02 -14.43 4.37
CA GLY A 324 -37.54 -13.51 5.38
C GLY A 324 -36.82 -13.64 6.73
N ALA A 325 -36.95 -12.62 7.58
CA ALA A 325 -36.30 -12.55 8.90
C ALA A 325 -36.58 -13.75 9.83
N ASN A 326 -37.69 -14.46 9.64
CA ASN A 326 -38.03 -15.66 10.42
C ASN A 326 -37.04 -16.83 10.21
N ASN A 327 -36.20 -16.77 9.17
CA ASN A 327 -35.25 -17.84 8.83
C ASN A 327 -33.80 -17.53 9.21
N ILE A 328 -33.54 -16.45 9.97
CA ILE A 328 -32.17 -16.04 10.34
C ILE A 328 -31.38 -17.19 10.99
N THR A 329 -31.99 -17.93 11.93
CA THR A 329 -31.34 -19.06 12.60
C THR A 329 -30.97 -20.18 11.64
N VAL A 330 -31.84 -20.46 10.67
CA VAL A 330 -31.65 -21.47 9.62
C VAL A 330 -30.51 -21.07 8.69
N LEU A 331 -30.44 -19.80 8.29
CA LEU A 331 -29.35 -19.27 7.46
C LEU A 331 -27.99 -19.35 8.17
N TRP A 332 -27.94 -19.00 9.45
CA TRP A 332 -26.73 -19.13 10.26
C TRP A 332 -26.31 -20.58 10.46
N ALA A 333 -27.26 -21.48 10.72
CA ALA A 333 -26.99 -22.91 10.82
C ALA A 333 -26.42 -23.47 9.50
N ALA A 334 -26.98 -23.04 8.35
CA ALA A 334 -26.48 -23.43 7.04
C ALA A 334 -25.05 -22.89 6.80
N LEU A 335 -24.77 -21.62 7.12
CA LEU A 335 -23.43 -21.04 7.01
C LEU A 335 -22.42 -21.76 7.91
N LEU A 336 -22.78 -22.05 9.17
CA LEU A 336 -21.96 -22.79 10.12
C LEU A 336 -21.64 -24.19 9.59
N LEU A 337 -22.65 -24.93 9.14
CA LEU A 337 -22.47 -26.27 8.58
C LEU A 337 -21.59 -26.25 7.33
N SER A 338 -21.73 -25.22 6.50
CA SER A 338 -20.92 -25.02 5.29
C SER A 338 -19.47 -24.73 5.63
N PHE A 339 -19.21 -23.90 6.64
CA PHE A 339 -17.86 -23.64 7.13
C PHE A 339 -17.24 -24.92 7.71
N ILE A 340 -17.97 -25.66 8.54
CA ILE A 340 -17.50 -26.91 9.13
C ILE A 340 -17.22 -27.94 8.03
N GLY A 341 -18.17 -28.17 7.12
CA GLY A 341 -18.08 -29.22 6.11
C GLY A 341 -17.06 -28.95 5.00
N MET A 342 -16.94 -27.70 4.55
CA MET A 342 -16.13 -27.34 3.38
C MET A 342 -14.77 -26.74 3.73
N VAL A 343 -14.59 -26.18 4.94
CA VAL A 343 -13.34 -25.54 5.37
C VAL A 343 -12.67 -26.33 6.50
N ALA A 344 -13.41 -26.62 7.57
CA ALA A 344 -12.83 -27.24 8.77
C ALA A 344 -12.56 -28.74 8.58
N LEU A 345 -13.56 -29.50 8.12
CA LEU A 345 -13.53 -30.97 8.03
C LEU A 345 -12.49 -31.53 7.03
N PRO A 346 -12.27 -30.95 5.83
CA PRO A 346 -11.22 -31.42 4.92
C PRO A 346 -9.81 -31.32 5.53
N ARG A 347 -9.62 -30.47 6.54
CA ARG A 347 -8.32 -30.21 7.18
C ARG A 347 -8.14 -30.97 8.48
N LEU A 348 -9.14 -30.87 9.35
CA LEU A 348 -9.15 -31.47 10.68
C LEU A 348 -9.31 -32.99 10.64
N GLY A 349 -9.90 -33.49 9.55
CA GLY A 349 -10.44 -34.83 9.49
C GLY A 349 -11.62 -35.02 10.46
N TRP A 350 -12.27 -36.17 10.36
CA TRP A 350 -13.34 -36.55 11.29
C TRP A 350 -12.91 -36.59 12.78
N PRO A 351 -11.69 -37.04 13.16
CA PRO A 351 -11.28 -37.11 14.56
C PRO A 351 -10.74 -35.79 15.14
N LEU A 352 -10.84 -34.64 14.43
CA LEU A 352 -10.41 -33.32 14.92
C LEU A 352 -8.99 -33.34 15.51
N ARG A 353 -8.02 -33.89 14.77
CA ARG A 353 -6.65 -34.07 15.27
C ARG A 353 -5.91 -32.74 15.32
N TRP A 354 -5.58 -32.30 16.53
CA TRP A 354 -4.79 -31.08 16.80
C TRP A 354 -3.33 -31.27 16.39
N GLN A 355 -2.81 -30.42 15.50
CA GLN A 355 -1.37 -30.39 15.21
C GLN A 355 -0.65 -29.46 16.20
N LYS A 356 0.36 -30.01 16.88
CA LYS A 356 1.21 -29.27 17.84
C LYS A 356 2.44 -28.63 17.20
N ALA A 357 2.76 -28.95 15.95
CA ALA A 357 3.92 -28.38 15.27
C ALA A 357 3.74 -26.86 15.17
N VAL A 358 4.80 -26.07 15.36
CA VAL A 358 4.81 -24.61 15.20
C VAL A 358 5.58 -24.29 13.92
N LEU A 359 4.92 -23.62 12.96
CA LEU A 359 5.49 -23.24 11.67
C LEU A 359 5.87 -21.76 11.69
N PRO A 360 7.04 -21.37 11.17
CA PRO A 360 7.43 -19.97 11.08
C PRO A 360 6.58 -19.19 10.07
N MET A 361 6.38 -17.89 10.33
CA MET A 361 5.50 -16.97 9.59
C MET A 361 5.70 -16.93 8.07
N ARG A 362 6.91 -17.25 7.60
CA ARG A 362 7.29 -17.21 6.19
C ARG A 362 6.79 -18.42 5.38
N GLN A 363 6.45 -19.54 6.03
CA GLN A 363 6.02 -20.78 5.38
C GLN A 363 4.49 -20.92 5.26
N TRP A 364 3.76 -19.84 5.54
CA TRP A 364 2.30 -19.78 5.52
C TRP A 364 1.71 -19.35 4.17
N TRP A 365 2.56 -18.85 3.27
CA TRP A 365 2.23 -18.62 1.88
C TRP A 365 2.72 -19.82 1.04
N PRO A 366 1.94 -20.32 0.06
CA PRO A 366 0.65 -19.83 -0.42
C PRO A 366 -0.55 -20.25 0.43
N LEU A 367 -1.63 -19.46 0.38
CA LEU A 367 -2.93 -19.80 0.95
C LEU A 367 -3.50 -21.05 0.28
N LEU A 368 -4.02 -21.98 1.09
CA LEU A 368 -4.77 -23.15 0.60
C LEU A 368 -6.15 -22.75 0.06
N ARG A 369 -6.70 -23.54 -0.86
CA ARG A 369 -8.03 -23.32 -1.48
C ARG A 369 -9.17 -23.14 -0.48
N GLU A 370 -9.14 -23.82 0.66
CA GLU A 370 -10.20 -23.70 1.67
C GLU A 370 -10.09 -22.40 2.49
N HIS A 371 -8.93 -21.70 2.47
CA HIS A 371 -8.83 -20.36 3.05
C HIS A 371 -9.60 -19.35 2.19
N TYR A 372 -9.48 -19.44 0.86
CA TYR A 372 -10.27 -18.59 -0.04
C TYR A 372 -11.77 -18.82 0.17
N LEU A 373 -12.19 -20.09 0.28
CA LEU A 373 -13.59 -20.42 0.56
C LEU A 373 -14.07 -19.88 1.92
N GLY A 374 -13.28 -20.04 2.98
CA GLY A 374 -13.70 -19.55 4.29
C GLY A 374 -13.80 -18.02 4.34
N VAL A 375 -12.99 -17.28 3.57
CA VAL A 375 -13.17 -15.82 3.41
C VAL A 375 -14.49 -15.50 2.70
N VAL A 376 -14.87 -16.24 1.66
CA VAL A 376 -16.17 -16.08 0.98
C VAL A 376 -17.33 -16.36 1.95
N LEU A 377 -17.25 -17.43 2.73
CA LEU A 377 -18.29 -17.76 3.72
C LEU A 377 -18.39 -16.72 4.84
N LEU A 378 -17.26 -16.11 5.25
CA LEU A 378 -17.27 -15.00 6.20
C LEU A 378 -17.88 -13.72 5.59
N ALA A 379 -17.65 -13.46 4.30
CA ALA A 379 -18.32 -12.37 3.61
C ALA A 379 -19.84 -12.57 3.61
N PHE A 380 -20.32 -13.81 3.45
CA PHE A 380 -21.75 -14.13 3.58
C PHE A 380 -22.27 -13.98 5.01
N ALA A 381 -21.47 -14.34 6.03
CA ALA A 381 -21.81 -14.08 7.42
C ALA A 381 -21.97 -12.58 7.71
N VAL A 382 -21.10 -11.74 7.17
CA VAL A 382 -21.21 -10.27 7.24
C VAL A 382 -22.43 -9.77 6.47
N LEU A 383 -22.67 -10.26 5.25
CA LEU A 383 -23.82 -9.89 4.45
C LEU A 383 -25.15 -10.23 5.16
N LEU A 384 -25.20 -11.37 5.85
CA LEU A 384 -26.36 -11.78 6.64
C LEU A 384 -26.61 -10.82 7.82
N GLN A 385 -25.57 -10.31 8.48
CA GLN A 385 -25.71 -9.28 9.52
C GLN A 385 -26.17 -7.93 8.95
N LEU A 386 -25.73 -7.58 7.72
CA LEU A 386 -26.13 -6.34 7.07
C LEU A 386 -27.60 -6.36 6.64
N GLN A 387 -28.08 -7.52 6.21
CA GLN A 387 -29.44 -7.65 5.69
C GLN A 387 -30.51 -7.66 6.79
N PHE A 388 -30.19 -8.20 7.96
CA PHE A 388 -31.13 -8.28 9.08
C PHE A 388 -30.54 -7.56 10.29
N SER A 389 -31.21 -6.53 10.79
CA SER A 389 -30.79 -5.84 12.02
C SER A 389 -31.44 -6.51 13.23
N SER A 390 -30.96 -7.69 13.62
CA SER A 390 -31.52 -8.47 14.74
C SER A 390 -30.50 -8.88 15.79
N TYR A 391 -30.87 -8.83 17.07
CA TYR A 391 -30.07 -9.40 18.17
C TYR A 391 -29.82 -10.90 18.03
N SER A 392 -30.64 -11.60 17.24
CA SER A 392 -30.53 -13.04 17.00
C SER A 392 -29.21 -13.46 16.33
N HIS A 393 -28.45 -12.51 15.77
CA HIS A 393 -27.13 -12.77 15.20
C HIS A 393 -26.06 -13.10 16.24
N LEU A 394 -26.18 -12.61 17.48
CA LEU A 394 -25.10 -12.71 18.47
C LEU A 394 -24.65 -14.15 18.70
N TRP A 395 -25.58 -15.02 19.08
CA TRP A 395 -25.26 -16.41 19.40
C TRP A 395 -24.69 -17.17 18.20
N SER A 396 -25.21 -16.89 17.01
CA SER A 396 -24.72 -17.49 15.76
C SER A 396 -23.29 -17.03 15.42
N CYS A 397 -22.99 -15.76 15.65
CA CYS A 397 -21.64 -15.21 15.47
C CYS A 397 -20.68 -15.78 16.52
N VAL A 398 -21.11 -15.91 17.78
CA VAL A 398 -20.31 -16.53 18.86
C VAL A 398 -19.97 -17.98 18.51
N LEU A 399 -20.92 -18.75 17.99
CA LEU A 399 -20.68 -20.12 17.51
C LEU A 399 -19.68 -20.14 16.35
N LEU A 400 -19.83 -19.25 15.36
CA LEU A 400 -18.91 -19.19 14.21
C LEU A 400 -17.49 -18.80 14.66
N VAL A 401 -17.36 -17.81 15.55
CA VAL A 401 -16.07 -17.42 16.14
C VAL A 401 -15.44 -18.59 16.91
N SER A 402 -16.23 -19.35 17.66
CA SER A 402 -15.75 -20.53 18.37
C SER A 402 -15.22 -21.61 17.40
N VAL A 403 -15.89 -21.82 16.27
CA VAL A 403 -15.43 -22.73 15.20
C VAL A 403 -14.14 -22.22 14.55
N LEU A 404 -14.03 -20.91 14.30
CA LEU A 404 -12.82 -20.29 13.76
C LEU A 404 -11.62 -20.45 14.71
N TYR A 405 -11.85 -20.35 16.02
CA TYR A 405 -10.82 -20.59 17.03
C TYR A 405 -10.42 -22.05 17.11
N ALA A 406 -11.37 -22.97 17.04
CA ALA A 406 -11.07 -24.40 16.95
C ALA A 406 -10.25 -24.71 15.69
N ALA A 407 -10.57 -24.10 14.55
CA ALA A 407 -9.74 -24.20 13.35
C ALA A 407 -8.33 -23.64 13.61
N ALA A 408 -8.19 -22.41 14.11
CA ALA A 408 -6.90 -21.78 14.41
C ALA A 408 -6.02 -22.56 15.40
N LEU A 409 -6.64 -23.22 16.39
CA LEU A 409 -5.95 -24.08 17.35
C LEU A 409 -5.38 -25.34 16.69
N SER A 410 -6.02 -25.84 15.63
CA SER A 410 -5.67 -27.11 15.01
C SER A 410 -4.46 -27.08 14.08
N GLU A 411 -4.26 -25.99 13.35
CA GLU A 411 -3.23 -25.87 12.32
C GLU A 411 -2.69 -24.43 12.26
N ASN A 412 -1.37 -24.24 12.25
CA ASN A 412 -0.80 -22.88 12.26
C ASN A 412 -1.18 -22.04 11.03
N ARG A 413 -1.32 -22.66 9.85
CA ARG A 413 -1.71 -21.93 8.62
C ARG A 413 -3.09 -21.29 8.76
N SER A 414 -3.92 -21.86 9.63
CA SER A 414 -5.28 -21.43 9.89
C SER A 414 -5.38 -20.42 11.04
N GLU A 415 -4.27 -20.02 11.68
CA GLU A 415 -4.26 -18.98 12.72
C GLU A 415 -4.70 -17.61 12.19
N LEU A 416 -4.71 -17.40 10.87
CA LEU A 416 -5.32 -16.23 10.23
C LEU A 416 -6.83 -16.10 10.52
N TRP A 417 -7.52 -17.22 10.82
CA TRP A 417 -8.93 -17.20 11.19
C TRP A 417 -9.22 -16.45 12.49
N LEU A 418 -8.22 -16.27 13.37
CA LEU A 418 -8.34 -15.43 14.57
C LEU A 418 -8.76 -14.01 14.18
N TRP A 419 -8.05 -13.41 13.22
CA TRP A 419 -8.31 -12.06 12.76
C TRP A 419 -9.65 -11.95 12.04
N ALA A 420 -10.02 -12.99 11.30
CA ALA A 420 -11.31 -13.07 10.63
C ALA A 420 -12.47 -13.15 11.65
N ALA A 421 -12.27 -13.86 12.78
CA ALA A 421 -13.20 -13.92 13.89
C ALA A 421 -13.35 -12.56 14.60
N ALA A 422 -12.25 -11.85 14.87
CA ALA A 422 -12.32 -10.50 15.42
C ALA A 422 -13.01 -9.52 14.47
N LEU A 423 -12.78 -9.62 13.16
CA LEU A 423 -13.46 -8.79 12.17
C LEU A 423 -14.97 -9.03 12.20
N LEU A 424 -15.41 -10.29 12.25
CA LEU A 424 -16.84 -10.62 12.35
C LEU A 424 -17.48 -10.04 13.63
N ALA A 425 -16.78 -10.12 14.76
CA ALA A 425 -17.23 -9.54 16.02
C ALA A 425 -17.31 -7.99 15.94
N LEU A 426 -16.32 -7.35 15.30
CA LEU A 426 -16.31 -5.89 15.10
C LEU A 426 -17.45 -5.44 14.17
N VAL A 427 -17.74 -6.18 13.10
CA VAL A 427 -18.88 -5.87 12.22
C VAL A 427 -20.19 -5.99 12.99
N TRP A 428 -20.35 -7.04 13.81
CA TRP A 428 -21.53 -7.18 14.67
C TRP A 428 -21.67 -6.00 15.63
N LEU A 429 -20.56 -5.57 16.24
CA LEU A 429 -20.53 -4.41 17.15
C LEU A 429 -20.96 -3.11 16.45
N LEU A 430 -20.49 -2.89 15.21
CA LEU A 430 -20.80 -1.69 14.43
C LEU A 430 -22.24 -1.66 13.90
N LEU A 431 -22.83 -2.83 13.63
CA LEU A 431 -24.22 -2.97 13.17
C LEU A 431 -25.22 -3.11 14.33
N GLY A 432 -24.72 -3.43 15.53
CA GLY A 432 -25.53 -3.58 16.72
C GLY A 432 -26.14 -2.24 17.17
N PRO A 433 -27.29 -2.27 17.85
CA PRO A 433 -27.93 -1.07 18.37
C PRO A 433 -27.04 -0.39 19.42
N ALA A 434 -26.97 0.93 19.36
CA ALA A 434 -26.25 1.75 20.32
C ALA A 434 -26.96 1.76 21.69
N LEU A 435 -26.18 1.97 22.75
CA LEU A 435 -26.74 2.20 24.09
C LEU A 435 -27.56 3.49 24.10
N ASN A 436 -28.78 3.43 24.63
CA ASN A 436 -29.64 4.60 24.78
C ASN A 436 -29.48 5.21 26.17
N ALA A 437 -29.26 6.52 26.23
CA ALA A 437 -29.05 7.25 27.48
C ALA A 437 -30.26 7.19 28.42
N ASP A 438 -31.47 7.19 27.87
CA ASP A 438 -32.71 7.30 28.65
C ASP A 438 -33.06 6.03 29.46
N ASN A 439 -32.56 4.86 29.06
CA ASN A 439 -32.87 3.56 29.67
C ASN A 439 -31.61 2.79 30.13
N PHE A 440 -30.51 3.49 30.40
CA PHE A 440 -29.24 2.86 30.75
C PHE A 440 -29.31 2.09 32.08
N SER A 441 -28.92 0.81 32.06
CA SER A 441 -28.66 0.01 33.26
C SER A 441 -27.40 -0.82 33.09
N TRP A 442 -26.72 -1.16 34.19
CA TRP A 442 -25.54 -2.05 34.15
C TRP A 442 -25.87 -3.47 33.69
N THR A 443 -27.16 -3.83 33.77
CA THR A 443 -27.73 -5.10 33.31
C THR A 443 -28.32 -5.01 31.91
N ASP A 444 -28.14 -3.88 31.21
CA ASP A 444 -28.66 -3.70 29.86
C ASP A 444 -28.07 -4.77 28.93
N GLY A 445 -28.93 -5.43 28.15
CA GLY A 445 -28.56 -6.60 27.37
C GLY A 445 -27.46 -6.31 26.35
N ILE A 446 -27.40 -5.07 25.82
CA ILE A 446 -26.36 -4.63 24.89
C ILE A 446 -24.99 -4.57 25.58
N LEU A 447 -24.92 -4.01 26.79
CA LEU A 447 -23.66 -3.92 27.54
C LEU A 447 -23.14 -5.31 27.92
N PHE A 448 -24.04 -6.22 28.34
CA PHE A 448 -23.71 -7.62 28.59
C PHE A 448 -23.15 -8.32 27.32
N ASN A 449 -23.76 -8.06 26.17
CA ASN A 449 -23.30 -8.60 24.89
C ASN A 449 -21.90 -8.09 24.51
N TRP A 450 -21.61 -6.82 24.73
CA TRP A 450 -20.29 -6.24 24.49
C TRP A 450 -19.22 -6.87 25.40
N GLN A 451 -19.53 -7.02 26.69
CA GLN A 451 -18.64 -7.71 27.64
C GLN A 451 -18.40 -9.16 27.21
N SER A 452 -19.44 -9.85 26.74
CA SER A 452 -19.33 -11.24 26.26
C SER A 452 -18.39 -11.35 25.06
N TRP A 453 -18.46 -10.44 24.09
CA TRP A 453 -17.52 -10.39 22.96
C TRP A 453 -16.08 -10.15 23.40
N VAL A 454 -15.89 -9.16 24.27
CA VAL A 454 -14.59 -8.81 24.82
C VAL A 454 -13.96 -10.02 25.53
N LEU A 455 -14.73 -10.73 26.36
CA LEU A 455 -14.30 -11.96 27.03
C LEU A 455 -13.99 -13.08 26.02
N LEU A 456 -14.85 -13.29 25.02
CA LEU A 456 -14.65 -14.30 23.97
C LEU A 456 -13.39 -14.02 23.14
N LEU A 457 -13.03 -12.76 22.89
CA LEU A 457 -11.80 -12.40 22.20
C LEU A 457 -10.56 -12.62 23.09
N THR A 458 -10.63 -12.32 24.39
CA THR A 458 -9.46 -12.44 25.28
C THR A 458 -9.20 -13.80 25.88
N ILE A 459 -10.21 -14.48 26.44
CA ILE A 459 -9.97 -15.64 27.30
C ILE A 459 -9.31 -16.77 26.50
N PRO A 460 -9.82 -17.16 25.31
CA PRO A 460 -9.17 -18.19 24.51
C PRO A 460 -7.76 -17.79 24.09
N ALA A 461 -7.53 -16.52 23.73
CA ALA A 461 -6.21 -16.06 23.32
C ALA A 461 -5.19 -15.99 24.45
N ALA A 462 -5.63 -15.61 25.65
CA ALA A 462 -4.84 -15.67 26.87
C ALA A 462 -4.50 -17.12 27.24
N PHE A 463 -5.50 -18.00 27.21
CA PHE A 463 -5.33 -19.42 27.50
C PHE A 463 -4.32 -20.09 26.57
N VAL A 464 -4.40 -19.82 25.26
CA VAL A 464 -3.44 -20.35 24.28
C VAL A 464 -2.05 -19.72 24.47
N SER A 465 -1.96 -18.43 24.79
CA SER A 465 -0.67 -17.78 25.06
C SER A 465 0.02 -18.33 26.31
N VAL A 466 -0.74 -18.85 27.29
CA VAL A 466 -0.20 -19.52 28.49
C VAL A 466 0.19 -20.96 28.20
N LEU A 467 -0.69 -21.76 27.58
CA LEU A 467 -0.47 -23.19 27.39
C LEU A 467 0.43 -23.53 26.20
N LEU A 468 0.39 -22.71 25.15
CA LEU A 468 1.12 -22.89 23.90
C LEU A 468 1.90 -21.61 23.59
N PRO A 469 2.85 -21.20 24.45
CA PRO A 469 3.49 -19.88 24.38
C PRO A 469 4.25 -19.65 23.08
N ALA A 470 4.63 -20.71 22.35
CA ALA A 470 5.32 -20.63 21.07
C ALA A 470 4.49 -20.01 19.92
N ARG A 471 3.17 -19.84 20.09
CA ARG A 471 2.26 -19.39 19.03
C ARG A 471 2.14 -17.87 18.93
N GLN A 472 2.88 -17.28 18.00
CA GLN A 472 3.00 -15.82 17.82
C GLN A 472 1.68 -15.13 17.43
N HIS A 473 0.80 -15.75 16.65
CA HIS A 473 -0.46 -15.12 16.26
C HIS A 473 -1.44 -14.99 17.40
N TRP A 474 -1.52 -15.98 18.28
CA TRP A 474 -2.36 -15.90 19.47
C TRP A 474 -1.88 -14.79 20.42
N ALA A 475 -0.57 -14.67 20.60
CA ALA A 475 0.03 -13.56 21.34
C ALA A 475 -0.28 -12.20 20.69
N ALA A 476 -0.15 -12.09 19.35
CA ALA A 476 -0.43 -10.86 18.62
C ALA A 476 -1.92 -10.50 18.61
N PHE A 477 -2.78 -11.51 18.55
CA PHE A 477 -4.22 -11.37 18.62
C PHE A 477 -4.66 -10.86 19.99
N LEU A 478 -4.16 -11.47 21.07
CA LEU A 478 -4.37 -11.00 22.44
C LEU A 478 -3.86 -9.56 22.64
N ALA A 479 -2.78 -9.20 21.95
CA ALA A 479 -2.18 -7.87 22.03
C ALA A 479 -3.00 -6.77 21.35
N VAL A 480 -3.84 -7.09 20.37
CA VAL A 480 -4.47 -6.08 19.49
C VAL A 480 -5.99 -6.17 19.48
N ALA A 481 -6.56 -7.36 19.24
CA ALA A 481 -8.00 -7.52 19.00
C ALA A 481 -8.89 -7.03 20.16
N PRO A 482 -8.57 -7.32 21.44
CA PRO A 482 -9.35 -6.82 22.57
C PRO A 482 -9.38 -5.29 22.64
N ILE A 483 -8.23 -4.64 22.44
CA ILE A 483 -8.13 -3.18 22.54
C ILE A 483 -8.85 -2.51 21.38
N LEU A 484 -8.77 -3.08 20.17
CA LEU A 484 -9.55 -2.60 19.03
C LEU A 484 -11.05 -2.67 19.32
N PHE A 485 -11.53 -3.78 19.89
CA PHE A 485 -12.94 -3.92 20.25
C PHE A 485 -13.36 -2.90 21.32
N LEU A 486 -12.55 -2.70 22.36
CA LEU A 486 -12.81 -1.66 23.37
C LEU A 486 -12.84 -0.27 22.75
N ALA A 487 -11.90 0.03 21.86
CA ALA A 487 -11.81 1.32 21.19
C ALA A 487 -13.02 1.63 20.32
N VAL A 488 -13.50 0.64 19.55
CA VAL A 488 -14.73 0.79 18.78
C VAL A 488 -15.93 0.89 19.71
N SER A 489 -15.99 0.10 20.79
CA SER A 489 -17.10 0.16 21.74
C SER A 489 -17.21 1.54 22.41
N TYR A 490 -16.09 2.17 22.78
CA TYR A 490 -16.06 3.52 23.35
C TYR A 490 -16.66 4.56 22.41
N GLN A 491 -16.31 4.50 21.13
CA GLN A 491 -16.81 5.44 20.11
C GLN A 491 -18.30 5.31 19.84
N LEU A 492 -18.88 4.12 20.08
CA LEU A 492 -20.30 3.86 19.88
C LEU A 492 -21.17 4.29 21.07
N VAL A 493 -20.58 4.55 22.24
CA VAL A 493 -21.34 5.00 23.43
C VAL A 493 -21.59 6.51 23.36
N PRO A 494 -22.83 6.97 23.60
CA PRO A 494 -23.13 8.39 23.72
C PRO A 494 -22.27 9.10 24.76
N ASN A 495 -21.87 10.33 24.48
CA ASN A 495 -20.99 11.13 25.36
C ASN A 495 -21.55 11.28 26.79
N THR A 496 -22.86 11.19 26.99
CA THR A 496 -23.52 11.24 28.31
C THR A 496 -23.25 10.00 29.17
N LEU A 497 -23.12 8.83 28.55
CA LEU A 497 -22.89 7.55 29.24
C LEU A 497 -21.40 7.20 29.35
N GLN A 498 -20.54 7.81 28.53
CA GLN A 498 -19.11 7.53 28.54
C GLN A 498 -18.48 7.64 29.94
N PRO A 499 -18.73 8.69 30.77
CA PRO A 499 -18.14 8.79 32.11
C PRO A 499 -18.55 7.65 33.06
N LEU A 500 -19.75 7.10 32.90
CA LEU A 500 -20.27 6.01 33.74
C LEU A 500 -19.57 4.68 33.43
N ILE A 501 -19.27 4.42 32.16
CA ILE A 501 -18.69 3.15 31.68
C ILE A 501 -17.16 3.23 31.60
N GLN A 502 -16.58 4.44 31.60
CA GLN A 502 -15.14 4.69 31.44
C GLN A 502 -14.27 3.87 32.38
N LEU A 503 -14.66 3.74 33.65
CA LEU A 503 -13.96 2.93 34.64
C LEU A 503 -13.84 1.46 34.20
N GLY A 504 -14.91 0.90 33.61
CA GLY A 504 -14.93 -0.48 33.13
C GLY A 504 -13.92 -0.73 32.00
N TRP A 505 -13.87 0.14 30.99
CA TRP A 505 -12.87 0.04 29.92
C TRP A 505 -11.44 0.23 30.43
N MET A 506 -11.23 1.12 31.40
CA MET A 506 -9.92 1.34 32.02
C MET A 506 -9.47 0.13 32.83
N LEU A 507 -10.34 -0.45 33.66
CA LEU A 507 -10.03 -1.65 34.45
C LEU A 507 -9.69 -2.83 33.53
N TYR A 508 -10.45 -3.00 32.46
CA TYR A 508 -10.17 -4.05 31.48
C TYR A 508 -8.84 -3.82 30.75
N GLY A 509 -8.57 -2.58 30.33
CA GLY A 509 -7.26 -2.21 29.77
C GLY A 509 -6.11 -2.47 30.74
N ALA A 510 -6.27 -2.14 32.03
CA ALA A 510 -5.28 -2.39 33.07
C ALA A 510 -5.04 -3.90 33.29
N LEU A 511 -6.10 -4.72 33.27
CA LEU A 511 -5.97 -6.18 33.33
C LEU A 511 -5.17 -6.72 32.13
N LEU A 512 -5.41 -6.20 30.92
CA LEU A 512 -4.61 -6.53 29.74
C LEU A 512 -3.15 -6.11 29.90
N VAL A 513 -2.85 -4.93 30.45
CA VAL A 513 -1.48 -4.49 30.75
C VAL A 513 -0.80 -5.49 31.67
N ILE A 514 -1.46 -5.90 32.77
CA ILE A 514 -0.92 -6.83 33.75
C ILE A 514 -0.67 -8.20 33.10
N LEU A 515 -1.68 -8.77 32.44
CA LEU A 515 -1.60 -10.08 31.78
C LEU A 515 -0.48 -10.12 30.74
N GLN A 516 -0.46 -9.15 29.83
CA GLN A 516 0.54 -9.05 28.78
C GLN A 516 1.95 -8.82 29.35
N SER A 517 2.09 -8.07 30.45
CA SER A 517 3.39 -7.88 31.11
C SER A 517 3.90 -9.16 31.78
N ILE A 518 3.02 -9.98 32.36
CA ILE A 518 3.36 -11.28 32.94
C ILE A 518 3.82 -12.23 31.81
N LEU A 519 3.05 -12.33 30.73
CA LEU A 519 3.39 -13.17 29.57
C LEU A 519 4.70 -12.73 28.90
N ALA A 520 4.96 -11.43 28.82
CA ALA A 520 6.22 -10.91 28.29
C ALA A 520 7.44 -11.38 29.11
N LYS A 521 7.31 -11.45 30.45
CA LYS A 521 8.38 -11.92 31.34
C LYS A 521 8.59 -13.43 31.29
N GLN A 522 7.52 -14.20 31.09
CA GLN A 522 7.57 -15.66 31.02
C GLN A 522 8.00 -16.19 29.64
N SER A 523 8.02 -15.32 28.63
CA SER A 523 8.35 -15.69 27.24
C SER A 523 9.82 -16.06 27.07
N ALA A 524 10.08 -17.31 26.68
CA ALA A 524 11.43 -17.78 26.37
C ALA A 524 12.03 -17.16 25.09
N SER A 525 11.19 -16.78 24.12
CA SER A 525 11.64 -16.14 22.88
C SER A 525 11.56 -14.62 22.97
N LYS A 526 12.61 -13.93 22.48
CA LYS A 526 12.63 -12.46 22.40
C LYS A 526 11.49 -11.91 21.53
N ALA A 527 11.09 -12.63 20.48
CA ALA A 527 10.01 -12.20 19.60
C ALA A 527 8.64 -12.22 20.31
N LEU A 528 8.36 -13.25 21.12
CA LEU A 528 7.11 -13.34 21.89
C LEU A 528 7.08 -12.34 23.03
N ALA A 529 8.21 -12.19 23.75
CA ALA A 529 8.35 -11.15 24.77
C ALA A 529 8.07 -9.76 24.19
N PHE A 530 8.53 -9.49 22.97
CA PHE A 530 8.24 -8.26 22.25
C PHE A 530 6.74 -8.08 21.95
N ILE A 531 6.08 -9.10 21.41
CA ILE A 531 4.65 -9.04 21.05
C ILE A 531 3.81 -8.72 22.30
N HIS A 532 4.06 -9.42 23.40
CA HIS A 532 3.35 -9.19 24.65
C HIS A 532 3.68 -7.80 25.24
N ALA A 533 4.94 -7.37 25.22
CA ALA A 533 5.31 -6.03 25.66
C ALA A 533 4.66 -4.93 24.80
N ALA A 534 4.54 -5.14 23.49
CA ALA A 534 3.84 -4.23 22.59
C ALA A 534 2.33 -4.19 22.89
N GLY A 535 1.71 -5.35 23.18
CA GLY A 535 0.31 -5.42 23.61
C GLY A 535 0.05 -4.71 24.94
N ALA A 536 0.94 -4.87 25.93
CA ALA A 536 0.86 -4.14 27.19
C ALA A 536 0.97 -2.62 26.97
N ASN A 537 1.87 -2.18 26.10
CA ASN A 537 2.01 -0.77 25.74
C ASN A 537 0.76 -0.24 25.03
N LEU A 538 0.16 -1.00 24.11
CA LEU A 538 -1.08 -0.63 23.43
C LEU A 538 -2.24 -0.48 24.42
N ALA A 539 -2.38 -1.43 25.37
CA ALA A 539 -3.41 -1.37 26.41
C ALA A 539 -3.21 -0.17 27.34
N LEU A 540 -1.96 0.15 27.68
CA LEU A 540 -1.63 1.32 28.49
C LEU A 540 -1.94 2.62 27.75
N SER A 541 -1.59 2.71 26.46
CA SER A 541 -1.93 3.87 25.63
C SER A 541 -3.45 4.05 25.53
N TRP A 542 -4.22 2.96 25.45
CA TRP A 542 -5.68 2.99 25.51
C TRP A 542 -6.19 3.57 26.84
N CYS A 543 -5.69 3.09 27.99
CA CYS A 543 -6.06 3.64 29.30
C CYS A 543 -5.77 5.14 29.41
N PHE A 544 -4.61 5.57 28.93
CA PHE A 544 -4.26 7.00 28.91
C PHE A 544 -5.17 7.81 28.00
N SER A 545 -5.59 7.26 26.86
CA SER A 545 -6.49 7.96 25.94
C SER A 545 -7.88 8.23 26.54
N LEU A 546 -8.33 7.40 27.48
CA LEU A 546 -9.62 7.56 28.15
C LEU A 546 -9.58 8.65 29.23
N TYR A 547 -8.49 8.76 29.98
CA TYR A 547 -8.42 9.65 31.15
C TYR A 547 -7.79 11.01 30.86
N LEU A 548 -6.83 11.06 29.95
CA LEU A 548 -6.07 12.28 29.69
C LEU A 548 -6.79 13.18 28.68
N SER A 549 -6.75 14.49 28.91
CA SER A 549 -7.17 15.47 27.91
C SER A 549 -6.40 15.29 26.60
N ALA A 550 -6.92 15.79 25.48
CA ALA A 550 -6.31 15.62 24.17
C ALA A 550 -4.81 16.01 24.17
N ALA A 551 -4.50 17.16 24.78
CA ALA A 551 -3.14 17.63 24.99
C ALA A 551 -2.29 16.67 25.86
N ALA A 552 -2.80 16.28 27.03
CA ALA A 552 -2.07 15.42 27.97
C ALA A 552 -1.81 14.01 27.38
N PHE A 553 -2.73 13.46 26.58
CA PHE A 553 -2.51 12.18 25.90
C PHE A 553 -1.35 12.27 24.90
N THR A 554 -1.16 13.40 24.21
CA THR A 554 -0.05 13.56 23.24
C THR A 554 1.29 13.55 23.94
N VAL A 555 1.36 14.24 25.08
CA VAL A 555 2.53 14.25 25.96
C VAL A 555 2.80 12.85 26.49
N ALA A 556 1.78 12.12 26.95
CA ALA A 556 1.93 10.76 27.44
C ALA A 556 2.51 9.81 26.38
N MET A 557 2.11 9.94 25.10
CA MET A 557 2.70 9.18 23.99
C MET A 557 4.17 9.53 23.72
N ALA A 558 4.52 10.80 23.81
CA ALA A 558 5.92 11.23 23.67
C ALA A 558 6.79 10.72 24.83
N LEU A 559 6.27 10.73 26.05
CA LEU A 559 6.94 10.15 27.22
C LEU A 559 7.05 8.63 27.13
N GLN A 560 5.99 7.94 26.69
CA GLN A 560 6.00 6.49 26.49
C GLN A 560 7.10 6.09 25.50
N LEU A 561 7.31 6.86 24.43
CA LEU A 561 8.45 6.67 23.53
C LEU A 561 9.78 6.75 24.30
N VAL A 562 9.99 7.77 25.15
CA VAL A 562 11.22 7.92 25.95
C VAL A 562 11.43 6.70 26.85
N PHE A 563 10.40 6.24 27.57
CA PHE A 563 10.50 5.06 28.43
C PHE A 563 10.86 3.80 27.64
N ILE A 564 10.24 3.59 26.47
CA ILE A 564 10.55 2.47 25.58
C ILE A 564 12.01 2.57 25.09
N THR A 565 12.48 3.76 24.74
CA THR A 565 13.88 3.98 24.32
C THR A 565 14.85 3.64 25.45
N GLN A 566 14.56 4.09 26.67
CA GLN A 566 15.41 3.89 27.83
C GLN A 566 15.47 2.41 28.22
N LEU A 567 14.34 1.71 28.21
CA LEU A 567 14.25 0.27 28.47
C LEU A 567 15.01 -0.54 27.42
N SER A 568 14.85 -0.19 26.13
CA SER A 568 15.57 -0.86 25.03
C SER A 568 17.08 -0.76 25.19
N VAL A 569 17.58 0.44 25.53
CA VAL A 569 19.02 0.69 25.73
C VAL A 569 19.52 -0.06 26.97
N LYS A 570 18.80 0.01 28.11
CA LYS A 570 19.20 -0.64 29.37
C LYS A 570 19.18 -2.17 29.27
N GLN A 571 18.14 -2.75 28.67
CA GLN A 571 17.95 -4.21 28.63
C GLN A 571 18.54 -4.87 27.36
N ARG A 572 19.21 -4.10 26.49
CA ARG A 572 19.70 -4.55 25.17
C ARG A 572 18.63 -5.29 24.37
N PHE A 573 17.39 -4.83 24.49
CA PHE A 573 16.26 -5.45 23.82
C PHE A 573 16.12 -4.87 22.41
N PRO A 574 16.21 -5.69 21.35
CA PRO A 574 16.10 -5.21 19.97
C PRO A 574 14.65 -4.85 19.67
N ILE A 575 14.32 -3.57 19.78
CA ILE A 575 13.00 -3.07 19.34
C ILE A 575 13.03 -2.89 17.83
N PRO A 576 12.05 -3.45 17.09
CA PRO A 576 11.90 -3.21 15.67
C PRO A 576 11.79 -1.70 15.38
N SER A 577 12.67 -1.21 14.51
CA SER A 577 12.73 0.22 14.16
C SER A 577 11.41 0.78 13.63
N TRP A 578 10.55 -0.05 13.02
CA TRP A 578 9.25 0.36 12.51
C TRP A 578 8.26 0.76 13.62
N LEU A 579 8.33 0.14 14.81
CA LEU A 579 7.42 0.45 15.92
C LEU A 579 7.65 1.88 16.42
N ILE A 580 8.92 2.23 16.61
CA ILE A 580 9.37 3.56 17.02
C ILE A 580 8.98 4.60 15.97
N LYS A 581 9.19 4.26 14.69
CA LYS A 581 8.76 5.11 13.58
C LYS A 581 7.25 5.31 13.57
N GLY A 582 6.47 4.26 13.84
CA GLY A 582 5.01 4.31 13.94
C GLY A 582 4.54 5.24 15.07
N MET A 583 5.09 5.08 16.28
CA MET A 583 4.72 5.92 17.43
C MET A 583 4.99 7.41 17.19
N VAL A 584 6.18 7.73 16.69
CA VAL A 584 6.53 9.14 16.43
C VAL A 584 5.74 9.68 15.24
N ALA A 585 5.49 8.89 14.19
CA ALA A 585 4.62 9.30 13.10
C ALA A 585 3.20 9.58 13.59
N PHE A 586 2.68 8.76 14.50
CA PHE A 586 1.38 8.97 15.14
C PHE A 586 1.34 10.28 15.95
N VAL A 587 2.35 10.54 16.78
CA VAL A 587 2.44 11.80 17.57
C VAL A 587 2.57 13.01 16.65
N LEU A 588 3.39 12.94 15.60
CA LEU A 588 3.53 14.01 14.60
C LEU A 588 2.23 14.26 13.85
N LEU A 589 1.56 13.21 13.39
CA LEU A 589 0.26 13.31 12.72
C LEU A 589 -0.74 14.01 13.62
N ARG A 590 -0.81 13.58 14.88
CA ARG A 590 -1.73 14.14 15.87
C ARG A 590 -1.47 15.62 16.15
N LEU A 591 -0.21 16.03 16.26
CA LEU A 591 0.14 17.45 16.45
C LEU A 591 -0.06 18.26 15.18
N THR A 592 0.14 17.67 14.00
CA THR A 592 -0.16 18.34 12.72
C THR A 592 -1.66 18.60 12.59
N SER A 593 -2.50 17.63 12.99
CA SER A 593 -3.96 17.78 12.95
C SER A 593 -4.53 18.57 14.11
N ALA A 594 -3.86 18.65 15.25
CA ALA A 594 -4.41 19.24 16.48
C ALA A 594 -4.90 20.69 16.30
N PRO A 595 -4.17 21.61 15.65
CA PRO A 595 -4.65 22.97 15.40
C PRO A 595 -5.78 23.06 14.38
N LEU A 596 -6.01 22.01 13.59
CA LEU A 596 -7.07 21.94 12.58
C LEU A 596 -8.35 21.31 13.13
N LEU A 597 -8.27 20.71 14.32
CA LEU A 597 -9.36 20.01 14.97
C LEU A 597 -9.83 20.84 16.17
N GLY A 598 -11.12 21.23 16.18
CA GLY A 598 -11.72 22.00 17.27
C GLY A 598 -11.64 21.35 18.66
N SER A 599 -11.22 20.08 18.75
CA SER A 599 -11.01 19.36 20.03
C SER A 599 -9.94 19.97 20.94
N TYR A 600 -9.11 20.89 20.42
CA TYR A 600 -8.07 21.60 21.17
C TYR A 600 -8.44 23.05 21.50
N GLU A 601 -9.60 23.52 21.06
CA GLU A 601 -10.07 24.88 21.34
C GLU A 601 -10.33 25.08 22.83
N GLY A 602 -9.89 26.22 23.36
CA GLY A 602 -10.09 26.58 24.77
C GLY A 602 -9.23 25.80 25.79
N ILE A 603 -8.39 24.85 25.37
CA ILE A 603 -7.51 24.13 26.30
C ILE A 603 -6.36 25.03 26.73
N SER A 604 -6.37 25.42 28.01
CA SER A 604 -5.25 26.06 28.68
C SER A 604 -4.57 25.09 29.66
N ILE A 605 -3.25 25.11 29.70
CA ILE A 605 -2.43 24.34 30.63
C ILE A 605 -1.59 25.36 31.39
N LEU A 606 -1.65 25.35 32.73
CA LEU A 606 -0.94 26.34 33.57
C LEU A 606 -1.25 27.81 33.18
N GLY A 607 -2.47 28.10 32.72
CA GLY A 607 -2.87 29.44 32.26
C GLY A 607 -2.31 29.86 30.89
N LEU A 608 -1.54 29.00 30.23
CA LEU A 608 -1.03 29.22 28.87
C LEU A 608 -1.80 28.38 27.85
N HIS A 609 -1.85 28.83 26.60
CA HIS A 609 -2.44 28.06 25.51
C HIS A 609 -1.70 26.71 25.34
N TRP A 610 -2.43 25.60 25.17
CA TRP A 610 -1.85 24.24 25.17
C TRP A 610 -0.63 24.07 24.26
N SER A 611 -0.63 24.75 23.10
CA SER A 611 0.44 24.65 22.11
C SER A 611 1.80 25.12 22.65
N LEU A 612 1.81 26.09 23.58
CA LEU A 612 3.03 26.61 24.19
C LEU A 612 3.71 25.60 25.12
N ILE A 613 2.96 24.63 25.64
CA ILE A 613 3.47 23.63 26.58
C ILE A 613 3.68 22.28 25.88
N VAL A 614 2.69 21.81 25.12
CA VAL A 614 2.71 20.49 24.51
C VAL A 614 3.82 20.36 23.47
N TYR A 615 3.96 21.33 22.55
CA TYR A 615 4.97 21.24 21.50
C TYR A 615 6.40 21.21 22.06
N PRO A 616 6.82 22.12 22.97
CA PRO A 616 8.15 22.04 23.58
C PRO A 616 8.38 20.77 24.40
N LEU A 617 7.37 20.28 25.12
CA LEU A 617 7.52 19.06 25.93
C LEU A 617 7.68 17.80 25.06
N VAL A 618 6.93 17.71 23.96
CA VAL A 618 7.09 16.63 22.97
C VAL A 618 8.43 16.75 22.25
N LEU A 619 8.88 17.98 21.94
CA LEU A 619 10.19 18.23 21.34
C LEU A 619 11.33 17.82 22.26
N ALA A 620 11.23 18.13 23.56
CA ALA A 620 12.17 17.68 24.57
C ALA A 620 12.18 16.14 24.67
N SER A 621 11.01 15.50 24.63
CA SER A 621 10.88 14.04 24.66
C SER A 621 11.54 13.38 23.43
N PHE A 622 11.31 13.90 22.22
CA PHE A 622 11.97 13.40 21.01
C PHE A 622 13.47 13.69 21.01
N GLY A 623 13.89 14.85 21.55
CA GLY A 623 15.30 15.19 21.75
C GLY A 623 16.01 14.22 22.70
N LEU A 624 15.39 13.89 23.83
CA LEU A 624 15.89 12.89 24.78
C LEU A 624 15.97 11.49 24.14
N ALA A 625 14.93 11.07 23.42
CA ALA A 625 14.94 9.81 22.68
C ALA A 625 16.06 9.78 21.62
N THR A 626 16.31 10.90 20.94
CA THR A 626 17.40 11.04 19.96
C THR A 626 18.77 10.90 20.64
N TRP A 627 18.95 11.52 21.81
CA TRP A 627 20.18 11.45 22.59
C TRP A 627 20.45 10.03 23.09
N LEU A 628 19.43 9.34 23.63
CA LEU A 628 19.54 7.95 24.08
C LEU A 628 19.93 6.99 22.93
N TRP A 629 19.46 7.26 21.71
CA TRP A 629 19.73 6.45 20.52
C TRP A 629 20.79 7.01 19.56
N ARG A 630 21.73 7.81 20.09
CA ARG A 630 22.78 8.50 19.31
C ARG A 630 23.64 7.61 18.40
N HIS A 631 23.75 6.31 18.71
CA HIS A 631 24.54 5.33 17.95
C HIS A 631 23.69 4.44 17.02
N SER A 632 22.38 4.68 16.90
CA SER A 632 21.48 3.88 16.08
C SER A 632 21.12 4.56 14.76
N SER A 633 20.65 3.77 13.79
CA SER A 633 20.10 4.28 12.53
C SER A 633 18.79 5.08 12.71
N LEU A 634 18.15 5.02 13.89
CA LEU A 634 16.93 5.76 14.21
C LEU A 634 17.18 7.23 14.50
N ARG A 635 18.42 7.60 14.86
CA ARG A 635 18.80 8.99 15.18
C ARG A 635 18.36 9.96 14.09
N GLY A 636 18.74 9.72 12.83
CA GLY A 636 18.43 10.62 11.73
C GLY A 636 16.92 10.77 11.47
N TRP A 637 16.12 9.77 11.85
CA TRP A 637 14.67 9.81 11.73
C TRP A 637 14.02 10.57 12.90
N LEU A 638 14.51 10.40 14.14
CA LEU A 638 14.05 11.18 15.30
C LEU A 638 14.44 12.66 15.21
N GLU A 639 15.67 12.97 14.77
CA GLU A 639 16.04 14.34 14.44
C GLU A 639 15.09 14.90 13.35
N GLY A 640 14.62 14.03 12.43
CA GLY A 640 13.58 14.30 11.42
C GLY A 640 12.31 14.83 12.04
N ALA A 641 11.80 14.04 12.98
CA ALA A 641 10.63 14.37 13.77
C ALA A 641 10.80 15.65 14.58
N CYS A 642 11.97 15.87 15.20
CA CYS A 642 12.25 17.11 15.91
C CYS A 642 12.14 18.34 14.99
N LEU A 643 12.74 18.31 13.80
CA LEU A 643 12.63 19.46 12.88
C LEU A 643 11.19 19.70 12.40
N GLN A 644 10.44 18.65 12.09
CA GLN A 644 9.01 18.79 11.74
C GLN A 644 8.21 19.36 12.90
N LEU A 645 8.50 18.93 14.12
CA LEU A 645 7.81 19.44 15.29
C LEU A 645 8.15 20.91 15.58
N THR A 646 9.41 21.31 15.39
CA THR A 646 9.82 22.73 15.45
C THR A 646 9.11 23.55 14.38
N ALA A 647 9.00 23.04 13.15
CA ALA A 647 8.27 23.69 12.08
C ALA A 647 6.79 23.93 12.38
N LEU A 648 6.11 22.89 12.89
CA LEU A 648 4.73 22.97 13.32
C LEU A 648 4.58 23.95 14.48
N PHE A 649 5.48 23.91 15.47
CA PHE A 649 5.47 24.82 16.60
C PHE A 649 5.56 26.27 16.14
N VAL A 650 6.53 26.61 15.28
CA VAL A 650 6.70 27.97 14.74
C VAL A 650 5.42 28.41 14.01
N THR A 651 4.88 27.57 13.12
CA THR A 651 3.67 27.89 12.34
C THR A 651 2.46 28.15 13.25
N VAL A 652 2.25 27.29 14.26
CA VAL A 652 1.14 27.42 15.21
C VAL A 652 1.30 28.64 16.11
N GLN A 653 2.52 28.91 16.61
CA GLN A 653 2.75 30.10 17.44
C GLN A 653 2.60 31.39 16.65
N THR A 654 3.03 31.41 15.38
CA THR A 654 2.85 32.59 14.54
C THR A 654 1.37 32.87 14.24
N GLN A 655 0.56 31.83 14.03
CA GLN A 655 -0.89 32.01 13.84
C GLN A 655 -1.57 32.49 15.12
N LEU A 656 -1.21 31.92 16.27
CA LEU A 656 -1.75 32.34 17.57
C LEU A 656 -1.35 33.78 17.93
N GLY A 657 -0.15 34.21 17.53
CA GLY A 657 0.31 35.57 17.76
C GLY A 657 -0.43 36.62 16.92
N LEU A 658 -0.89 36.26 15.71
CA LEU A 658 -1.68 37.12 14.85
C LEU A 658 -3.15 37.20 15.27
N HIS A 659 -3.71 36.07 15.72
CA HIS A 659 -5.12 35.96 16.12
C HIS A 659 -5.22 35.48 17.57
N PRO A 660 -5.10 36.39 18.57
CA PRO A 660 -5.17 36.03 19.98
C PRO A 660 -6.56 35.44 20.31
N GLY A 661 -6.58 34.23 20.88
CA GLY A 661 -7.79 33.61 21.43
C GLY A 661 -8.40 32.48 20.60
N ALA A 662 -8.08 32.35 19.31
CA ALA A 662 -8.52 31.23 18.48
C ALA A 662 -7.45 30.80 17.47
N LEU A 663 -7.02 29.53 17.53
CA LEU A 663 -6.19 28.91 16.49
C LEU A 663 -7.06 28.54 15.29
N ASP A 664 -7.36 29.51 14.45
CA ASP A 664 -8.13 29.28 13.23
C ASP A 664 -7.27 29.47 11.98
N PHE A 665 -7.03 28.38 11.25
CA PHE A 665 -6.31 28.39 9.97
C PHE A 665 -7.23 28.64 8.76
N SER A 666 -8.54 28.76 8.98
CA SER A 666 -9.51 29.13 7.95
C SER A 666 -9.58 30.64 7.71
N VAL A 667 -9.03 31.45 8.63
CA VAL A 667 -8.87 32.89 8.46
C VAL A 667 -7.77 33.13 7.42
N ILE A 668 -8.20 33.45 6.19
CA ILE A 668 -7.32 33.78 5.08
C ILE A 668 -7.26 35.31 4.96
N ASP A 669 -6.25 35.90 5.58
CA ASP A 669 -5.95 37.33 5.50
C ASP A 669 -4.51 37.59 5.02
N PHE A 670 -4.21 38.86 4.73
CA PHE A 670 -2.91 39.29 4.23
C PHE A 670 -1.77 38.90 5.20
N TYR A 671 -1.92 39.16 6.49
CA TYR A 671 -0.88 38.94 7.49
C TYR A 671 -0.57 37.47 7.72
N SER A 672 -1.60 36.61 7.87
CA SER A 672 -1.41 35.18 8.10
C SER A 672 -0.78 34.53 6.87
N LEU A 673 -1.26 34.86 5.67
CA LEU A 673 -0.69 34.34 4.42
C LEU A 673 0.77 34.76 4.23
N ALA A 674 1.11 36.04 4.45
CA ALA A 674 2.47 36.54 4.31
C ALA A 674 3.43 35.81 5.27
N LEU A 675 3.02 35.66 6.53
CA LEU A 675 3.81 35.01 7.57
C LEU A 675 3.95 33.49 7.33
N HIS A 676 2.87 32.81 6.95
CA HIS A 676 2.92 31.40 6.55
C HIS A 676 3.83 31.17 5.34
N SER A 677 3.75 32.05 4.33
CA SER A 677 4.62 31.98 3.15
C SER A 677 6.09 32.13 3.52
N ALA A 678 6.43 33.08 4.39
CA ALA A 678 7.79 33.25 4.90
C ALA A 678 8.28 32.03 5.70
N ASN A 679 7.47 31.54 6.65
CA ASN A 679 7.80 30.37 7.47
C ASN A 679 8.05 29.12 6.62
N TRP A 680 7.16 28.82 5.68
CA TRP A 680 7.28 27.65 4.81
C TRP A 680 8.42 27.78 3.80
N SER A 681 8.76 29.00 3.37
CA SER A 681 9.95 29.26 2.54
C SER A 681 11.24 28.95 3.28
N ILE A 682 11.37 29.43 4.53
CA ILE A 682 12.52 29.14 5.40
C ILE A 682 12.60 27.63 5.66
N LEU A 683 11.47 27.00 5.96
CA LEU A 683 11.44 25.57 6.26
C LEU A 683 11.79 24.72 5.03
N ALA A 684 11.29 25.08 3.84
CA ALA A 684 11.66 24.42 2.59
C ALA A 684 13.18 24.47 2.38
N TRP A 685 13.80 25.63 2.67
CA TRP A 685 15.24 25.80 2.61
C TRP A 685 15.98 24.91 3.62
N VAL A 686 15.52 24.85 4.87
CA VAL A 686 16.09 23.98 5.92
C VAL A 686 15.96 22.49 5.56
N TYR A 687 14.84 22.06 4.99
CA TYR A 687 14.63 20.68 4.55
C TYR A 687 15.50 20.31 3.36
N GLN A 688 15.63 21.22 2.40
CA GLN A 688 16.54 21.00 1.29
C GLN A 688 17.99 20.91 1.78
N TRP A 689 18.42 21.80 2.68
CA TRP A 689 19.74 21.76 3.31
C TRP A 689 19.99 20.42 3.99
N ARG A 690 19.03 19.96 4.79
CA ARG A 690 19.13 18.71 5.53
C ARG A 690 19.17 17.50 4.62
N SER A 691 18.48 17.54 3.48
CA SER A 691 18.48 16.45 2.50
C SER A 691 19.88 16.09 2.00
N TYR A 692 20.86 17.00 2.06
CA TYR A 692 22.26 16.73 1.70
C TYR A 692 23.05 16.06 2.81
N ARG A 693 22.68 16.30 4.07
CA ARG A 693 23.36 15.71 5.24
C ARG A 693 22.75 14.37 5.65
N ALA A 694 21.53 14.08 5.22
CA ALA A 694 20.82 12.85 5.53
C ALA A 694 21.08 11.77 4.47
N ALA A 695 21.97 10.81 4.75
CA ALA A 695 22.32 9.73 3.82
C ALA A 695 21.11 8.88 3.37
N SER A 696 20.36 8.28 4.30
CA SER A 696 19.27 7.33 3.98
C SER A 696 17.89 7.95 3.81
N MET A 697 17.70 9.21 4.25
CA MET A 697 16.40 9.90 4.28
C MET A 697 16.32 11.09 3.31
N GLN A 698 17.29 11.21 2.40
CA GLN A 698 17.37 12.31 1.42
C GLN A 698 16.07 12.50 0.62
N THR A 699 15.48 11.41 0.12
CA THR A 699 14.25 11.45 -0.70
C THR A 699 13.07 12.05 0.07
N LEU A 700 12.93 11.69 1.35
CA LEU A 700 11.85 12.20 2.20
C LEU A 700 11.99 13.71 2.42
N TYR A 701 13.20 14.19 2.74
CA TYR A 701 13.43 15.63 2.95
C TYR A 701 13.25 16.44 1.66
N ARG A 702 13.68 15.92 0.50
CA ARG A 702 13.44 16.56 -0.80
C ARG A 702 11.95 16.62 -1.13
N PHE A 703 11.21 15.54 -0.86
CA PHE A 703 9.76 15.51 -1.05
C PHE A 703 9.07 16.54 -0.14
N ALA A 704 9.41 16.56 1.15
CA ALA A 704 8.86 17.53 2.10
C ALA A 704 9.19 18.98 1.71
N ALA A 705 10.43 19.26 1.29
CA ALA A 705 10.82 20.58 0.76
C ALA A 705 10.00 20.94 -0.50
N GLY A 706 9.79 19.98 -1.41
CA GLY A 706 8.96 20.16 -2.61
C GLY A 706 7.50 20.51 -2.27
N CYS A 707 6.88 19.79 -1.33
CA CYS A 707 5.53 20.11 -0.87
C CYS A 707 5.43 21.52 -0.29
N LEU A 708 6.41 21.94 0.52
CA LEU A 708 6.47 23.29 1.07
C LEU A 708 6.64 24.36 -0.02
N VAL A 709 7.48 24.11 -1.04
CA VAL A 709 7.62 25.02 -2.19
C VAL A 709 6.30 25.17 -2.94
N VAL A 710 5.56 24.08 -3.18
CA VAL A 710 4.23 24.16 -3.81
C VAL A 710 3.27 24.99 -2.97
N LEU A 711 3.28 24.79 -1.66
CA LEU A 711 2.43 25.54 -0.74
C LEU A 711 2.81 27.02 -0.67
N VAL A 712 4.11 27.35 -0.71
CA VAL A 712 4.62 28.71 -0.85
C VAL A 712 4.18 29.33 -2.17
N LEU A 713 4.26 28.61 -3.29
CA LEU A 713 3.79 29.10 -4.59
C LEU A 713 2.30 29.43 -4.56
N PHE A 714 1.48 28.56 -3.95
CA PHE A 714 0.05 28.80 -3.80
C PHE A 714 -0.23 30.04 -2.94
N THR A 715 0.41 30.17 -1.77
CA THR A 715 0.21 31.36 -0.92
C THR A 715 0.71 32.63 -1.57
N GLN A 716 1.86 32.60 -2.25
CA GLN A 716 2.39 33.74 -3.01
C GLN A 716 1.47 34.12 -4.17
N LEU A 717 0.89 33.16 -4.88
CA LEU A 717 -0.08 33.46 -5.93
C LEU A 717 -1.30 34.18 -5.35
N THR A 718 -1.89 33.66 -4.27
CA THR A 718 -3.04 34.29 -3.60
C THR A 718 -2.70 35.69 -3.08
N LEU A 719 -1.53 35.87 -2.46
CA LEU A 719 -1.06 37.18 -1.98
C LEU A 719 -0.88 38.18 -3.12
N ASN A 720 -0.31 37.78 -4.25
CA ASN A 720 -0.02 38.70 -5.37
C ASN A 720 -1.24 38.95 -6.27
N VAL A 721 -2.27 38.12 -6.22
CA VAL A 721 -3.52 38.29 -7.00
C VAL A 721 -4.62 38.94 -6.17
N ASN A 722 -4.92 38.43 -4.97
CA ASN A 722 -6.07 38.87 -4.18
C ASN A 722 -5.71 39.94 -3.14
N TYR A 723 -4.56 39.81 -2.48
CA TYR A 723 -4.13 40.66 -1.35
C TYR A 723 -2.91 41.51 -1.69
N ASN A 724 -2.75 41.88 -2.96
CA ASN A 724 -1.58 42.61 -3.40
C ASN A 724 -1.66 44.05 -2.87
N PRO A 725 -0.71 44.51 -2.04
CA PRO A 725 -0.77 45.84 -1.43
C PRO A 725 -0.72 46.99 -2.45
N LEU A 726 -0.26 46.71 -3.68
CA LEU A 726 -0.27 47.66 -4.79
C LEU A 726 -1.65 47.77 -5.46
N LEU A 727 -2.49 46.75 -5.38
CA LEU A 727 -3.80 46.71 -6.04
C LEU A 727 -4.95 46.96 -5.06
N SER A 728 -4.86 46.41 -3.85
CA SER A 728 -5.84 46.57 -2.79
C SER A 728 -5.21 47.21 -1.55
N ALA A 729 -5.99 48.00 -0.82
CA ALA A 729 -5.49 48.68 0.38
C ALA A 729 -5.19 47.65 1.47
N GLN A 730 -3.91 47.47 1.78
CA GLN A 730 -3.39 46.67 2.88
C GLN A 730 -2.48 47.57 3.71
N ASP A 731 -2.50 47.43 5.04
CA ASP A 731 -1.54 48.13 5.90
C ASP A 731 -0.21 47.36 5.92
N VAL A 732 0.79 47.95 5.26
CA VAL A 732 2.11 47.32 5.15
C VAL A 732 3.04 47.65 6.32
N GLY A 733 2.63 48.52 7.24
CA GLY A 733 3.43 49.02 8.36
C GLY A 733 4.19 50.32 8.07
N GLN A 734 4.60 51.01 9.13
CA GLN A 734 5.25 52.33 9.06
C GLN A 734 6.78 52.29 9.00
N TRP A 735 7.40 51.20 9.44
CA TRP A 735 8.87 51.10 9.49
C TRP A 735 9.46 51.01 8.08
N PRO A 736 10.49 51.80 7.74
CA PRO A 736 11.17 51.67 6.46
C PRO A 736 11.96 50.36 6.43
N LEU A 737 11.92 49.65 5.31
CA LEU A 737 12.60 48.36 5.05
C LEU A 737 12.07 47.16 5.86
N LEU A 738 12.00 47.24 7.20
CA LEU A 738 11.52 46.13 8.04
C LEU A 738 10.01 46.22 8.27
N ASN A 739 9.25 45.89 7.23
CA ASN A 739 7.79 45.96 7.22
C ASN A 739 7.16 44.70 6.61
N TRP A 740 5.84 44.68 6.41
CA TRP A 740 5.16 43.50 5.86
C TRP A 740 5.56 43.18 4.41
N LEU A 741 6.10 44.15 3.65
CA LEU A 741 6.66 43.90 2.31
C LEU A 741 7.92 43.03 2.37
N PHE A 742 8.72 43.17 3.44
CA PHE A 742 9.90 42.34 3.66
C PHE A 742 9.50 40.88 3.87
N ILE A 743 8.47 40.64 4.69
CA ILE A 743 7.93 39.30 4.95
C ILE A 743 7.29 38.73 3.67
N LEU A 744 6.52 39.55 2.95
CA LEU A 744 5.81 39.17 1.73
C LEU A 744 6.74 38.76 0.59
N TRP A 745 7.72 39.61 0.25
CA TRP A 745 8.53 39.45 -0.97
C TRP A 745 10.01 39.20 -0.69
N ALA A 746 10.63 39.87 0.29
CA ALA A 746 12.07 39.73 0.51
C ALA A 746 12.46 38.37 1.10
N VAL A 747 11.76 37.90 2.14
CA VAL A 747 12.07 36.61 2.80
C VAL A 747 11.90 35.42 1.83
N PRO A 748 10.78 35.26 1.10
CA PRO A 748 10.63 34.19 0.11
C PRO A 748 11.64 34.29 -1.03
N ALA A 749 11.98 35.51 -1.48
CA ALA A 749 12.99 35.71 -2.52
C ALA A 749 14.39 35.29 -2.06
N LEU A 750 14.80 35.63 -0.83
CA LEU A 750 16.07 35.20 -0.24
C LEU A 750 16.11 33.67 -0.07
N CYS A 751 15.01 33.06 0.35
CA CYS A 751 14.90 31.60 0.46
C CYS A 751 14.99 30.93 -0.93
N ALA A 752 14.37 31.51 -1.96
CA ALA A 752 14.47 31.03 -3.35
C ALA A 752 15.92 31.08 -3.87
N ALA A 753 16.66 32.15 -3.58
CA ALA A 753 18.10 32.23 -3.88
C ALA A 753 18.92 31.20 -3.07
N GLY A 754 18.58 30.99 -1.79
CA GLY A 754 19.19 29.99 -0.94
C GLY A 754 18.99 28.56 -1.46
N LEU A 755 17.78 28.24 -1.95
CA LEU A 755 17.46 26.98 -2.61
C LEU A 755 18.22 26.83 -3.94
N ALA A 756 18.31 27.89 -4.74
CA ALA A 756 19.02 27.87 -6.04
C ALA A 756 20.52 27.60 -5.92
N ASN A 757 21.13 28.00 -4.79
CA ASN A 757 22.53 27.72 -4.45
C ASN A 757 22.79 26.26 -4.02
N MET A 758 21.74 25.49 -3.75
CA MET A 758 21.87 24.09 -3.37
C MET A 758 21.96 23.16 -4.59
N PRO A 759 22.42 21.91 -4.42
CA PRO A 759 22.45 20.88 -5.48
C PRO A 759 21.07 20.47 -6.06
N LEU A 760 20.39 21.40 -6.72
CA LEU A 760 19.23 21.17 -7.58
C LEU A 760 19.69 20.77 -9.00
N PRO A 761 18.86 20.03 -9.76
CA PRO A 761 19.10 19.78 -11.18
C PRO A 761 19.35 21.08 -11.94
N GLN A 762 20.32 21.09 -12.88
CA GLN A 762 20.77 22.29 -13.58
C GLN A 762 19.61 23.09 -14.23
N ARG A 763 18.55 22.41 -14.67
CA ARG A 763 17.34 23.01 -15.25
C ARG A 763 16.61 23.99 -14.30
N TYR A 764 16.59 23.73 -12.99
CA TYR A 764 15.79 24.49 -12.02
C TYR A 764 16.58 25.55 -11.23
N ARG A 765 17.91 25.57 -11.37
CA ARG A 765 18.74 26.61 -10.75
C ARG A 765 18.45 28.02 -11.28
N PRO A 766 18.36 28.28 -12.60
CA PRO A 766 18.13 29.64 -13.08
C PRO A 766 16.75 30.18 -12.66
N THR A 767 15.72 29.33 -12.62
CA THR A 767 14.38 29.74 -12.20
C THR A 767 14.36 30.26 -10.76
N GLY A 768 15.09 29.63 -9.83
CA GLY A 768 15.18 30.11 -8.45
C GLY A 768 15.82 31.50 -8.34
N TYR A 769 16.85 31.79 -9.13
CA TYR A 769 17.46 33.12 -9.17
C TYR A 769 16.55 34.17 -9.82
N TYR A 770 15.80 33.81 -10.87
CA TYR A 770 14.84 34.74 -11.48
C TYR A 770 13.70 35.10 -10.52
N VAL A 771 13.16 34.11 -9.80
CA VAL A 771 12.14 34.35 -8.77
C VAL A 771 12.70 35.24 -7.65
N ALA A 772 13.93 34.97 -7.19
CA ALA A 772 14.58 35.79 -6.18
C ALA A 772 14.80 37.24 -6.64
N ALA A 773 15.28 37.43 -7.88
CA ALA A 773 15.50 38.76 -8.45
C ALA A 773 14.19 39.54 -8.60
N ALA A 774 13.13 38.90 -9.10
CA ALA A 774 11.82 39.51 -9.25
C ALA A 774 11.23 39.91 -7.89
N GLY A 775 11.24 39.01 -6.90
CA GLY A 775 10.72 39.31 -5.56
C GLY A 775 11.50 40.42 -4.85
N LEU A 776 12.84 40.43 -4.93
CA LEU A 776 13.66 41.51 -4.36
C LEU A 776 13.43 42.85 -5.05
N LEU A 777 13.25 42.85 -6.38
CA LEU A 777 12.93 44.06 -7.13
C LEU A 777 11.55 44.61 -6.73
N LEU A 778 10.53 43.74 -6.61
CA LEU A 778 9.19 44.14 -6.16
C LEU A 778 9.21 44.70 -4.74
N TYR A 779 9.93 44.05 -3.82
CA TYR A 779 10.15 44.57 -2.48
C TYR A 779 10.81 45.95 -2.51
N LEU A 780 11.87 46.12 -3.28
CA LEU A 780 12.63 47.37 -3.32
C LEU A 780 11.81 48.53 -3.88
N LEU A 781 11.11 48.33 -5.00
CA LEU A 781 10.25 49.34 -5.59
C LEU A 781 9.09 49.69 -4.64
N SER A 782 8.43 48.70 -4.08
CA SER A 782 7.31 48.93 -3.17
C SER A 782 7.75 49.56 -1.84
N SER A 783 8.99 49.34 -1.41
CA SER A 783 9.57 50.01 -0.24
C SER A 783 9.79 51.51 -0.50
N VAL A 784 10.14 51.90 -1.73
CA VAL A 784 10.20 53.33 -2.11
C VAL A 784 8.81 53.95 -2.02
N ARG A 785 7.79 53.25 -2.55
CA ARG A 785 6.40 53.72 -2.45
C ARG A 785 5.94 53.86 -1.00
N GLN A 786 6.19 52.86 -0.16
CA GLN A 786 5.87 52.87 1.26
C GLN A 786 6.57 54.01 2.01
N PHE A 787 7.81 54.32 1.67
CA PHE A 787 8.53 55.44 2.28
C PHE A 787 7.84 56.80 2.03
N TRP A 788 7.30 57.02 0.83
CA TRP A 788 6.65 58.28 0.47
C TRP A 788 5.16 58.34 0.83
N GLN A 789 4.45 57.21 0.75
CA GLN A 789 2.99 57.14 0.90
C GLN A 789 2.53 56.58 2.26
N GLY A 790 3.46 56.11 3.10
CA GLY A 790 3.16 55.53 4.40
C GLY A 790 2.66 54.08 4.29
N SER A 791 1.70 53.71 5.14
CA SER A 791 1.23 52.32 5.28
C SER A 791 0.35 51.81 4.14
N GLN A 792 -0.23 52.69 3.32
CA GLN A 792 -1.06 52.31 2.17
C GLN A 792 -0.38 52.70 0.87
N ILE A 793 -0.16 51.72 -0.01
CA ILE A 793 0.68 51.88 -1.21
C ILE A 793 -0.03 51.53 -2.51
N THR A 794 -1.36 51.68 -2.56
CA THR A 794 -2.14 51.30 -3.74
C THR A 794 -1.78 52.15 -4.96
N LEU A 795 -1.78 51.56 -6.16
CA LEU A 795 -1.41 52.22 -7.42
C LEU A 795 -2.37 53.35 -7.81
N GLY A 796 -3.58 53.38 -7.24
CA GLY A 796 -4.55 54.47 -7.43
C GLY A 796 -4.15 55.79 -6.75
N LEU A 797 -3.19 55.77 -5.82
CA LEU A 797 -2.68 56.98 -5.18
C LEU A 797 -1.76 57.76 -6.13
N ALA A 798 -1.96 59.09 -6.17
CA ALA A 798 -1.15 60.00 -6.95
C ALA A 798 0.32 59.91 -6.53
N THR A 799 1.21 59.89 -7.52
CA THR A 799 2.65 59.75 -7.35
C THR A 799 3.30 61.13 -7.39
N SER A 800 4.06 61.47 -6.35
CA SER A 800 4.76 62.76 -6.30
C SER A 800 6.03 62.73 -7.16
N ASN A 801 6.50 63.89 -7.63
CA ASN A 801 7.75 63.97 -8.40
C ASN A 801 8.96 63.46 -7.59
N ALA A 802 8.98 63.71 -6.28
CA ALA A 802 10.03 63.21 -5.40
C ALA A 802 10.01 61.66 -5.29
N GLU A 803 8.82 61.05 -5.26
CA GLU A 803 8.66 59.60 -5.33
C GLU A 803 9.15 59.05 -6.69
N HIS A 804 8.75 59.69 -7.80
CA HIS A 804 9.16 59.31 -9.15
C HIS A 804 10.69 59.25 -9.32
N TYR A 805 11.40 60.30 -8.87
CA TYR A 805 12.85 60.36 -8.91
C TYR A 805 13.52 59.38 -7.96
N SER A 806 12.90 59.10 -6.80
CA SER A 806 13.41 58.13 -5.84
C SER A 806 13.51 56.72 -6.42
N TYR A 807 12.54 56.30 -7.25
CA TYR A 807 12.64 55.00 -7.94
C TYR A 807 13.89 54.91 -8.82
N SER A 808 14.19 55.98 -9.59
CA SER A 808 15.37 56.03 -10.47
C SER A 808 16.66 55.97 -9.66
N LEU A 809 16.73 56.73 -8.55
CA LEU A 809 17.88 56.77 -7.65
C LEU A 809 18.14 55.40 -6.99
N VAL A 810 17.12 54.76 -6.42
CA VAL A 810 17.28 53.49 -5.71
C VAL A 810 17.66 52.37 -6.68
N LEU A 811 17.08 52.34 -7.89
CA LEU A 811 17.49 51.37 -8.92
C LEU A 811 18.94 51.61 -9.39
N LEU A 812 19.37 52.87 -9.54
CA LEU A 812 20.75 53.21 -9.88
C LEU A 812 21.73 52.71 -8.81
N LEU A 813 21.45 53.01 -7.53
CA LEU A 813 22.26 52.56 -6.40
C LEU A 813 22.30 51.03 -6.31
N THR A 814 21.19 50.37 -6.57
CA THR A 814 21.12 48.90 -6.60
C THR A 814 21.96 48.32 -7.74
N ALA A 815 21.87 48.90 -8.94
CA ALA A 815 22.67 48.49 -10.09
C ALA A 815 24.17 48.67 -9.83
N ALA A 816 24.56 49.83 -9.29
CA ALA A 816 25.94 50.12 -8.91
C ALA A 816 26.44 49.14 -7.83
N GLY A 817 25.64 48.90 -6.79
CA GLY A 817 25.95 47.93 -5.73
C GLY A 817 26.14 46.51 -6.26
N LEU A 818 25.27 46.03 -7.16
CA LEU A 818 25.41 44.73 -7.81
C LEU A 818 26.70 44.63 -8.64
N ILE A 819 27.05 45.69 -9.38
CA ILE A 819 28.29 45.74 -10.17
C ILE A 819 29.52 45.69 -9.25
N VAL A 820 29.55 46.48 -8.17
CA VAL A 820 30.65 46.49 -7.19
C VAL A 820 30.78 45.13 -6.49
N LEU A 821 29.68 44.56 -6.01
CA LEU A 821 29.66 43.22 -5.39
C LEU A 821 30.13 42.13 -6.38
N SER A 822 29.83 42.28 -7.67
CA SER A 822 30.32 41.35 -8.72
C SER A 822 31.84 41.40 -8.92
N GLN A 823 32.51 42.49 -8.51
CA GLN A 823 33.96 42.60 -8.57
C GLN A 823 34.64 41.84 -7.43
N TRP A 824 34.01 41.80 -6.26
CA TRP A 824 34.57 41.14 -5.07
C TRP A 824 34.38 39.61 -5.05
N ARG A 825 33.37 39.06 -5.76
CA ARG A 825 33.03 37.62 -5.69
C ARG A 825 33.14 36.80 -6.98
N VAL A 826 33.65 37.32 -8.10
CA VAL A 826 33.80 36.58 -9.39
C VAL A 826 32.47 35.95 -9.90
N TRP A 827 31.31 36.47 -9.49
CA TRP A 827 30.02 35.95 -9.96
C TRP A 827 29.60 36.63 -11.26
N GLY A 828 29.89 35.98 -12.40
CA GLY A 828 29.62 36.53 -13.73
C GLY A 828 28.15 36.89 -14.00
N MET A 829 27.20 36.25 -13.31
CA MET A 829 25.76 36.53 -13.45
C MET A 829 25.34 37.84 -12.77
N LEU A 830 25.85 38.15 -11.57
CA LEU A 830 25.56 39.39 -10.84
C LEU A 830 25.96 40.63 -11.65
N ARG A 831 27.08 40.54 -12.36
CA ARG A 831 27.57 41.61 -13.23
C ARG A 831 26.61 41.88 -14.39
N LYS A 832 26.14 40.82 -15.07
CA LYS A 832 25.19 40.94 -16.19
C LYS A 832 23.87 41.56 -15.73
N VAL A 833 23.34 41.12 -14.59
CA VAL A 833 22.11 41.66 -14.00
C VAL A 833 22.28 43.13 -13.61
N GLY A 834 23.40 43.49 -12.98
CA GLY A 834 23.71 44.87 -12.62
C GLY A 834 23.78 45.81 -13.83
N PHE A 835 24.43 45.40 -14.93
CA PHE A 835 24.46 46.19 -16.16
C PHE A 835 23.10 46.28 -16.87
N LEU A 836 22.30 45.21 -16.86
CA LEU A 836 20.96 45.24 -17.42
C LEU A 836 20.06 46.21 -16.63
N LEU A 837 20.14 46.17 -15.30
CA LEU A 837 19.41 47.09 -14.43
C LEU A 837 19.86 48.54 -14.66
N LEU A 838 21.18 48.79 -14.75
CA LEU A 838 21.73 50.12 -15.07
C LEU A 838 21.19 50.64 -16.41
N SER A 839 21.16 49.79 -17.44
CA SER A 839 20.65 50.14 -18.77
C SER A 839 19.15 50.48 -18.71
N ALA A 840 18.36 49.71 -17.96
CA ALA A 840 16.94 49.96 -17.76
C ALA A 840 16.69 51.29 -17.02
N VAL A 841 17.51 51.61 -16.00
CA VAL A 841 17.44 52.90 -15.29
C VAL A 841 17.74 54.06 -16.21
N VAL A 842 18.80 53.96 -17.02
CA VAL A 842 19.13 54.98 -18.02
C VAL A 842 17.94 55.18 -18.95
N ILE A 843 17.42 54.12 -19.58
CA ILE A 843 16.24 54.24 -20.46
C ILE A 843 15.06 54.89 -19.73
N LYS A 844 14.76 54.49 -18.49
CA LYS A 844 13.66 55.07 -17.70
C LYS A 844 13.85 56.57 -17.46
N VAL A 845 15.01 56.98 -16.95
CA VAL A 845 15.33 58.39 -16.68
C VAL A 845 15.17 59.22 -17.95
N PHE A 846 15.61 58.70 -19.09
CA PHE A 846 15.54 59.44 -20.34
C PHE A 846 14.15 59.46 -21.00
N VAL A 847 13.36 58.39 -20.88
CA VAL A 847 12.02 58.32 -21.50
C VAL A 847 10.96 58.99 -20.63
N PHE A 848 10.99 58.75 -19.32
CA PHE A 848 9.96 59.21 -18.40
C PHE A 848 10.37 60.50 -17.68
N ASP A 849 11.58 60.57 -17.12
CA ASP A 849 11.98 61.71 -16.28
C ASP A 849 12.32 62.97 -17.14
N LEU A 850 12.73 62.82 -18.41
CA LEU A 850 12.92 63.95 -19.33
C LEU A 850 11.66 64.43 -20.05
N ASN A 851 10.55 63.69 -19.94
CA ASN A 851 9.31 64.05 -20.64
C ASN A 851 8.65 65.31 -20.04
N GLU A 852 9.03 65.70 -18.81
CA GLU A 852 8.58 66.90 -18.12
C GLU A 852 9.37 68.18 -18.49
N LEU A 853 10.48 68.06 -19.25
CA LEU A 853 11.28 69.23 -19.66
C LEU A 853 10.73 69.86 -20.95
N GLN A 854 10.37 71.15 -20.91
CA GLN A 854 9.94 71.92 -22.09
C GLN A 854 11.11 72.67 -22.76
N GLY A 855 11.07 72.79 -24.09
CA GLY A 855 11.96 73.64 -24.88
C GLY A 855 13.35 73.06 -25.17
N LEU A 856 14.37 73.93 -25.16
CA LEU A 856 15.76 73.65 -25.58
C LEU A 856 16.43 72.52 -24.77
N PHE A 857 16.08 72.41 -23.48
CA PHE A 857 16.61 71.39 -22.58
C PHE A 857 16.18 69.97 -22.97
N ARG A 858 15.03 69.80 -23.64
CA ARG A 858 14.58 68.51 -24.15
C ARG A 858 15.46 68.02 -25.31
N ALA A 859 15.77 68.92 -26.25
CA ALA A 859 16.62 68.63 -27.39
C ALA A 859 18.09 68.36 -26.97
N ALA A 860 18.61 69.15 -26.04
CA ALA A 860 19.95 68.96 -25.48
C ALA A 860 20.09 67.63 -24.72
N SER A 861 19.07 67.24 -23.94
CA SER A 861 19.04 65.95 -23.24
C SER A 861 18.93 64.74 -24.20
N PHE A 862 18.23 64.87 -25.33
CA PHE A 862 18.21 63.84 -26.37
C PHE A 862 19.55 63.69 -27.11
N MET A 863 20.26 64.79 -27.38
CA MET A 863 21.63 64.72 -27.92
C MET A 863 22.61 64.12 -26.90
N GLY A 864 22.49 64.50 -25.62
CA GLY A 864 23.26 63.91 -24.53
C GLY A 864 22.98 62.41 -24.33
N LEU A 865 21.73 61.96 -24.53
CA LEU A 865 21.36 60.55 -24.56
C LEU A 865 22.10 59.81 -25.67
N GLY A 866 22.04 60.32 -26.90
CA GLY A 866 22.71 59.71 -28.05
C GLY A 866 24.20 59.54 -27.80
N LEU A 867 24.85 60.57 -27.25
CA LEU A 867 26.28 60.54 -26.94
C LEU A 867 26.62 59.58 -25.78
N SER A 868 25.81 59.57 -24.72
CA SER A 868 26.02 58.70 -23.55
C SER A 868 25.80 57.23 -23.87
N LEU A 869 24.82 56.88 -24.72
CA LEU A 869 24.60 55.52 -25.21
C LEU A 869 25.75 55.04 -26.09
N VAL A 870 26.30 55.91 -26.94
CA VAL A 870 27.50 55.59 -27.73
C VAL A 870 28.70 55.35 -26.83
N LEU A 871 28.92 56.19 -25.82
CA LEU A 871 29.97 56.01 -24.81
C LEU A 871 29.80 54.72 -24.01
N LEU A 872 28.58 54.40 -23.56
CA LEU A 872 28.26 53.17 -22.85
C LEU A 872 28.49 51.93 -23.72
N SER A 873 28.09 51.97 -25.00
CA SER A 873 28.36 50.91 -25.97
C SER A 873 29.87 50.72 -26.19
N ALA A 874 30.62 51.80 -26.33
CA ALA A 874 32.08 51.74 -26.48
C ALA A 874 32.77 51.19 -25.22
N MET A 875 32.30 51.56 -24.03
CA MET A 875 32.82 51.05 -22.77
C MET A 875 32.47 49.56 -22.58
N PHE A 876 31.26 49.15 -22.97
CA PHE A 876 30.81 47.76 -22.97
C PHE A 876 31.68 46.88 -23.88
N GLN A 877 31.97 47.34 -25.11
CA GLN A 877 32.84 46.64 -26.05
C GLN A 877 34.28 46.51 -25.51
N ARG A 878 34.84 47.58 -24.94
CA ARG A 878 36.19 47.54 -24.33
C ARG A 878 36.27 46.60 -23.12
N LEU A 879 35.21 46.54 -22.30
CA LEU A 879 35.15 45.64 -21.15
C LEU A 879 34.97 44.18 -21.58
N GLN A 880 34.19 43.91 -22.62
CA GLN A 880 34.08 42.58 -23.24
C GLN A 880 35.43 42.11 -23.81
N GLN A 881 36.14 42.97 -24.53
CA GLN A 881 37.48 42.66 -25.05
C GLN A 881 38.46 42.33 -23.92
N LYS A 882 38.56 43.15 -22.88
CA LYS A 882 39.40 42.85 -21.71
C LYS A 882 39.04 41.54 -21.00
N MET A 883 37.78 41.09 -21.06
CA MET A 883 37.36 39.80 -20.52
C MET A 883 37.77 38.63 -21.40
N LEU A 884 37.69 38.79 -22.73
CA LEU A 884 38.20 37.81 -23.69
C LEU A 884 39.72 37.68 -23.57
N ASP A 885 40.45 38.80 -23.44
CA ASP A 885 41.91 38.80 -23.26
C ASP A 885 42.33 38.14 -21.93
N ARG A 886 41.58 38.38 -20.84
CA ARG A 886 41.82 37.69 -19.56
C ARG A 886 41.48 36.20 -19.57
N GLN A 887 40.51 35.78 -20.40
CA GLN A 887 40.21 34.37 -20.59
C GLN A 887 41.28 33.68 -21.45
N ALA A 888 41.80 34.35 -22.47
CA ALA A 888 42.90 33.87 -23.29
C ALA A 888 44.19 33.69 -22.48
N HIS A 889 44.55 34.65 -21.62
CA HIS A 889 45.71 34.55 -20.72
C HIS A 889 45.53 33.61 -19.52
N ALA A 890 44.34 33.07 -19.28
CA ALA A 890 44.12 32.04 -18.25
C ALA A 890 44.11 30.62 -18.85
N THR A 891 44.19 30.51 -20.18
CA THR A 891 44.29 29.25 -20.93
C THR A 891 45.68 28.99 -21.51
N GLU A 892 46.60 29.94 -21.36
CA GLU A 892 48.07 29.74 -21.40
C GLU A 892 48.58 29.58 -19.97
#